data_AF-A0A930G0B5-F1
#
_entry.id   AF-A0A930G0B5-F1
#
_cell.length_a   1.000
_cell.length_b   1.000
_cell.length_c   1.000
_cell.angle_alpha   90.00
_cell.angle_beta   90.00
_cell.angle_gamma   90.00
#
_symmetry.space_group_name_H-M   'P 1'
#
loop_
_entity.id
_entity.type
_entity.pdbx_description
1 polymer ?
#
loop_
_entity_poly.entity_id
_entity_poly.type
_entity_poly.pdbx_seq_one_letter_code
_entity_poly.pdbx_strand_id
1 'polypeptide(L)'
;IKIIGDETALFAQGYFVYDSKKSGAMTVSHLRFGPQPIRSAYLTGDGDARFVACHQPHFLDTHDLLAHAAPEAVFLLNTELPPEQVWHNLPARLRRQMAAKRIRFYVIDAYRVAQEADMGRRINTVMQTCFFAISGILPQEQAIAAIKGAVEKTYGHKGRRIAEFNYRAIDRTLACLHAVSVPADDSSPDEATAPAAAVDDFVRRVTLPLIAGHGDALPVSFFPPDGTWPTGTARYEKRNLALQIPVWDEALCTQCGKCVFVCPHSSIRAKVFPADAVAGAPATFKHVPARSKDYPAGSRMSYQVAPEDCTGCTLCVEACPIRDKSNISHKALNMAPQAPLRQPEAANWAYFLTLPDLDRQAAKRTALPGAMLLPPYFEFSGACVGCGETPYIRLATQLFGDRMLIANATGCSSIYGANLPTTPYCKDTHGRGPAWSNSLFEDNAEFGLGLRLATDKLAEAARTQLQALAPQLDPALVTGLLEADQRSEAGIHEQRERVAALKAALAALGTPAAEQLAALADTLIRRSVWIIGGDGWAYDIGFGGLDHVLASGQDVNILVLDTEVYSNTGGQNSKATPLGAVAKFAAGGKPNRKKDLARIAMDYENVFVAQVAYGAKDVHTLKAFLDAESYPGVSIIIAYSPCIAHGVDLSNNLRQQDLAVKSGHWPLLRYDPRLREQGRNPLAVDSAPPSIPYREFAQHEARFTVLEHQNPDAAKALMEQAENTARARHHEYTELAALAPAATPTSEEKPDA
;
A
#
# COMPACT_ATOMS: atom_id res chain seq x y z
N ILE A 1 -32.05 -0.14 9.51
CA ILE A 1 -32.82 -1.00 8.57
C ILE A 1 -33.53 -2.10 9.34
N LYS A 2 -32.85 -3.18 9.76
CA LYS A 2 -33.49 -4.32 10.48
C LYS A 2 -34.37 -3.86 11.64
N ILE A 3 -33.83 -3.04 12.55
CA ILE A 3 -34.60 -2.46 13.67
C ILE A 3 -35.90 -1.80 13.20
N ILE A 4 -35.85 -0.90 12.21
CA ILE A 4 -37.05 -0.19 11.75
C ILE A 4 -38.02 -1.14 11.03
N GLY A 5 -37.51 -2.07 10.21
CA GLY A 5 -38.36 -3.02 9.47
C GLY A 5 -39.01 -4.08 10.36
N ASP A 6 -38.38 -4.42 11.50
CA ASP A 6 -38.90 -5.39 12.46
C ASP A 6 -39.86 -4.73 13.47
N GLU A 7 -39.59 -3.48 13.88
CA GLU A 7 -40.35 -2.78 14.93
C GLU A 7 -41.48 -1.86 14.39
N THR A 8 -41.58 -1.68 13.07
CA THR A 8 -42.60 -0.80 12.45
C THR A 8 -43.27 -1.45 11.25
N ALA A 9 -44.42 -0.90 10.84
CA ALA A 9 -45.07 -1.26 9.58
C ALA A 9 -44.44 -0.59 8.33
N LEU A 10 -43.33 0.15 8.49
CA LEU A 10 -42.69 0.84 7.39
C LEU A 10 -41.89 -0.15 6.53
N PHE A 11 -41.96 0.04 5.22
CA PHE A 11 -41.00 -0.54 4.30
C PHE A 11 -39.64 0.11 4.52
N ALA A 12 -38.58 -0.70 4.50
CA ALA A 12 -37.20 -0.26 4.69
C ALA A 12 -36.34 -0.66 3.48
N GLN A 13 -35.58 0.29 2.94
CA GLN A 13 -34.60 0.07 1.87
C GLN A 13 -33.24 0.60 2.32
N GLY A 14 -32.17 -0.12 1.97
CA GLY A 14 -30.81 0.37 2.10
C GLY A 14 -29.97 0.04 0.87
N TYR A 15 -29.23 1.03 0.40
CA TYR A 15 -28.21 0.89 -0.63
C TYR A 15 -26.93 1.57 -0.15
N PHE A 16 -25.78 0.98 -0.43
CA PHE A 16 -24.50 1.42 0.09
C PHE A 16 -23.51 1.59 -1.06
N VAL A 17 -23.04 2.82 -1.25
CA VAL A 17 -21.97 3.14 -2.20
C VAL A 17 -20.66 3.06 -1.45
N TYR A 18 -19.82 2.11 -1.84
CA TYR A 18 -18.47 1.94 -1.29
C TYR A 18 -17.45 2.51 -2.26
N ASP A 19 -16.38 3.06 -1.71
CA ASP A 19 -15.15 3.34 -2.44
C ASP A 19 -14.30 2.06 -2.49
N SER A 20 -13.53 1.90 -3.56
CA SER A 20 -12.61 0.78 -3.79
C SER A 20 -11.33 0.86 -2.93
N LYS A 21 -11.04 2.02 -2.34
CA LYS A 21 -9.98 2.15 -1.33
C LYS A 21 -10.30 1.33 -0.08
N LYS A 22 -9.32 0.57 0.42
CA LYS A 22 -9.55 -0.42 1.49
C LYS A 22 -9.61 0.14 2.91
N SER A 23 -9.21 1.39 3.11
CA SER A 23 -9.22 2.03 4.44
C SER A 23 -9.36 3.53 4.27
N GLY A 24 -10.10 4.22 5.12
CA GLY A 24 -10.21 5.69 5.10
C GLY A 24 -10.91 6.25 3.86
N ALA A 25 -11.86 5.50 3.32
CA ALA A 25 -12.59 5.82 2.10
C ALA A 25 -14.01 6.29 2.43
N MET A 26 -14.64 7.08 1.55
CA MET A 26 -16.02 7.51 1.77
C MET A 26 -16.96 6.34 1.55
N THR A 27 -17.96 6.20 2.42
CA THR A 27 -19.08 5.28 2.21
C THR A 27 -20.36 6.09 2.32
N VAL A 28 -21.18 6.08 1.28
CA VAL A 28 -22.46 6.80 1.25
C VAL A 28 -23.58 5.79 1.42
N SER A 29 -24.34 5.94 2.51
CA SER A 29 -25.47 5.08 2.82
C SER A 29 -26.78 5.77 2.43
N HIS A 30 -27.51 5.18 1.49
CA HIS A 30 -28.82 5.65 1.05
C HIS A 30 -29.89 4.80 1.73
N LEU A 31 -30.58 5.39 2.70
CA LEU A 31 -31.62 4.72 3.47
C LEU A 31 -32.98 5.37 3.18
N ARG A 32 -34.00 4.54 2.95
CA ARG A 32 -35.39 5.00 2.78
C ARG A 32 -36.31 4.21 3.68
N PHE A 33 -37.26 4.91 4.29
CA PHE A 33 -38.31 4.34 5.13
C PHE A 33 -39.63 4.99 4.77
N GLY A 34 -40.70 4.21 4.63
CA GLY A 34 -42.01 4.76 4.28
C GLY A 34 -43.16 3.75 4.37
N PRO A 35 -44.41 4.23 4.43
CA PRO A 35 -45.58 3.37 4.57
C PRO A 35 -45.93 2.62 3.27
N GLN A 36 -45.37 3.03 2.13
CA GLN A 36 -45.58 2.39 0.83
C GLN A 36 -44.36 1.55 0.43
N PRO A 37 -44.56 0.47 -0.36
CA PRO A 37 -43.46 -0.29 -0.92
C PRO A 37 -42.46 0.60 -1.68
N ILE A 38 -41.19 0.55 -1.29
CA ILE A 38 -40.14 1.39 -1.87
C ILE A 38 -39.66 0.78 -3.18
N ARG A 39 -39.96 1.45 -4.31
CA ARG A 39 -39.55 1.04 -5.67
C ARG A 39 -38.36 1.84 -6.22
N SER A 40 -37.81 2.78 -5.45
CA SER A 40 -36.71 3.65 -5.86
C SER A 40 -35.38 2.90 -5.91
N ALA A 41 -35.14 2.15 -6.98
CA ALA A 41 -33.87 1.44 -7.24
C ALA A 41 -32.79 2.37 -7.83
N TYR A 42 -32.62 3.55 -7.22
CA TYR A 42 -31.65 4.59 -7.57
C TYR A 42 -31.18 5.32 -6.31
N LEU A 43 -30.07 6.06 -6.40
CA LEU A 43 -29.51 6.83 -5.28
C LEU A 43 -30.48 7.92 -4.79
N THR A 44 -30.26 8.43 -3.59
CA THR A 44 -31.03 9.59 -3.09
C THR A 44 -30.69 10.81 -3.96
N GLY A 45 -31.71 11.47 -4.52
CA GLY A 45 -31.54 12.62 -5.41
C GLY A 45 -31.66 13.96 -4.70
N ASP A 46 -31.61 15.04 -5.49
CA ASP A 46 -31.70 16.41 -4.98
C ASP A 46 -33.01 16.68 -4.26
N GLY A 47 -32.92 17.14 -3.01
CA GLY A 47 -34.08 17.46 -2.18
C GLY A 47 -34.77 16.25 -1.54
N ASP A 48 -34.25 15.03 -1.71
CA ASP A 48 -34.82 13.83 -1.11
C ASP A 48 -34.36 13.59 0.33
N ALA A 49 -33.14 14.02 0.69
CA ALA A 49 -32.52 13.65 1.95
C ALA A 49 -33.04 14.52 3.11
N ARG A 50 -33.95 13.95 3.92
CA ARG A 50 -34.46 14.57 5.15
C ARG A 50 -33.51 14.49 6.34
N PHE A 51 -32.51 13.62 6.26
CA PHE A 51 -31.49 13.42 7.27
C PHE A 51 -30.15 13.15 6.58
N VAL A 52 -29.13 13.91 6.95
CA VAL A 52 -27.75 13.75 6.49
C VAL A 52 -26.84 13.63 7.71
N ALA A 53 -25.92 12.67 7.70
CA ALA A 53 -24.91 12.56 8.75
C ALA A 53 -23.50 12.48 8.17
N CYS A 54 -22.59 13.26 8.74
CA CYS A 54 -21.17 13.22 8.49
C CYS A 54 -20.45 12.61 9.69
N HIS A 55 -19.94 11.39 9.53
CA HIS A 55 -19.27 10.67 10.61
C HIS A 55 -17.76 10.99 10.69
N GLN A 56 -17.21 11.63 9.66
CA GLN A 56 -15.78 11.96 9.54
C GLN A 56 -15.62 13.44 9.17
N PRO A 57 -15.15 14.30 10.08
CA PRO A 57 -15.13 15.75 9.85
C PRO A 57 -14.29 16.20 8.65
N HIS A 58 -13.26 15.46 8.22
CA HIS A 58 -12.48 15.80 7.03
C HIS A 58 -13.31 15.88 5.73
N PHE A 59 -14.48 15.23 5.66
CA PHE A 59 -15.34 15.35 4.48
C PHE A 59 -15.98 16.74 4.31
N LEU A 60 -15.96 17.59 5.35
CA LEU A 60 -16.41 18.98 5.26
C LEU A 60 -15.63 19.78 4.22
N ASP A 61 -14.32 19.52 4.11
CA ASP A 61 -13.42 20.28 3.23
C ASP A 61 -13.41 19.74 1.80
N THR A 62 -13.86 18.50 1.60
CA THR A 62 -13.62 17.75 0.35
C THR A 62 -14.90 17.42 -0.42
N HIS A 63 -16.08 17.45 0.20
CA HIS A 63 -17.32 17.01 -0.42
C HIS A 63 -18.49 17.97 -0.16
N ASP A 64 -19.41 18.09 -1.11
CA ASP A 64 -20.70 18.76 -0.91
C ASP A 64 -21.67 17.85 -0.15
N LEU A 65 -21.56 17.84 1.17
CA LEU A 65 -22.33 16.95 2.04
C LEU A 65 -23.84 17.20 1.99
N LEU A 66 -24.28 18.42 1.63
CA LEU A 66 -25.69 18.80 1.64
C LEU A 66 -26.27 18.96 0.24
N ALA A 67 -25.61 18.49 -0.82
CA ALA A 67 -26.10 18.54 -2.20
C ALA A 67 -27.56 18.06 -2.29
N HIS A 68 -27.82 16.86 -1.74
CA HIS A 68 -29.12 16.20 -1.80
C HIS A 68 -30.08 16.53 -0.64
N ALA A 69 -29.68 17.40 0.29
CA ALA A 69 -30.47 17.74 1.47
C ALA A 69 -31.78 18.47 1.08
N ALA A 70 -32.90 18.03 1.67
CA ALA A 70 -34.19 18.69 1.60
C ALA A 70 -34.20 19.98 2.45
N PRO A 71 -35.13 20.92 2.20
CA PRO A 71 -35.41 21.98 3.16
C PRO A 71 -35.79 21.39 4.53
N GLU A 72 -35.34 22.04 5.61
CA GLU A 72 -35.56 21.64 7.02
C GLU A 72 -35.00 20.27 7.42
N ALA A 73 -34.13 19.70 6.57
CA ALA A 73 -33.43 18.47 6.84
C ALA A 73 -32.55 18.57 8.10
N VAL A 74 -32.32 17.43 8.73
CA VAL A 74 -31.39 17.31 9.85
C VAL A 74 -29.98 17.07 9.32
N PHE A 75 -28.99 17.80 9.83
CA PHE A 75 -27.58 17.52 9.62
C PHE A 75 -26.90 17.14 10.95
N LEU A 76 -26.29 15.97 11.01
CA LEU A 76 -25.51 15.47 12.15
C LEU A 76 -24.02 15.45 11.80
N LEU A 77 -23.18 16.07 12.61
CA LEU A 77 -21.73 16.10 12.42
C LEU A 77 -20.99 15.49 13.63
N ASN A 78 -20.09 14.54 13.37
CA ASN A 78 -19.07 14.14 14.33
C ASN A 78 -17.91 15.16 14.32
N THR A 79 -17.57 15.75 15.46
CA THR A 79 -16.48 16.73 15.59
C THR A 79 -15.94 16.80 17.01
N GLU A 80 -14.63 17.02 17.15
CA GLU A 80 -13.96 17.25 18.42
C GLU A 80 -14.11 18.72 18.90
N LEU A 81 -14.58 19.60 18.02
CA LEU A 81 -14.77 21.01 18.36
C LEU A 81 -15.96 21.18 19.32
N PRO A 82 -15.83 22.06 20.34
CA PRO A 82 -16.95 22.42 21.20
C PRO A 82 -18.13 23.01 20.40
N PRO A 83 -19.40 22.72 20.76
CA PRO A 83 -20.58 23.13 19.99
C PRO A 83 -20.63 24.63 19.64
N GLU A 84 -20.17 25.48 20.55
CA GLU A 84 -20.12 26.94 20.39
C GLU A 84 -19.09 27.42 19.34
N GLN A 85 -18.10 26.59 19.00
CA GLN A 85 -17.07 26.90 18.01
C GLN A 85 -17.36 26.31 16.64
N VAL A 86 -18.21 25.26 16.56
CA VAL A 86 -18.39 24.49 15.32
C VAL A 86 -18.84 25.38 14.17
N TRP A 87 -19.87 26.22 14.37
CA TRP A 87 -20.44 27.04 13.30
C TRP A 87 -19.36 27.88 12.60
N HIS A 88 -18.53 28.61 13.35
CA HIS A 88 -17.50 29.48 12.78
C HIS A 88 -16.37 28.73 12.07
N ASN A 89 -16.21 27.44 12.33
CA ASN A 89 -15.20 26.58 11.70
C ASN A 89 -15.76 25.79 10.50
N LEU A 90 -17.05 25.92 10.16
CA LEU A 90 -17.60 25.29 8.98
C LEU A 90 -17.24 26.09 7.70
N PRO A 91 -16.96 25.39 6.58
CA PRO A 91 -16.73 26.04 5.29
C PRO A 91 -17.87 26.98 4.90
N ALA A 92 -17.54 28.14 4.34
CA ALA A 92 -18.54 29.17 4.00
C ALA A 92 -19.66 28.64 3.09
N ARG A 93 -19.34 27.79 2.11
CA ARG A 93 -20.32 27.13 1.23
C ARG A 93 -21.35 26.33 2.02
N LEU A 94 -20.89 25.52 2.98
CA LEU A 94 -21.75 24.65 3.78
C LEU A 94 -22.68 25.49 4.66
N ARG A 95 -22.15 26.54 5.31
CA ARG A 95 -22.96 27.46 6.12
C ARG A 95 -24.09 28.12 5.34
N ARG A 96 -23.82 28.58 4.10
CA ARG A 96 -24.86 29.16 3.23
C ARG A 96 -25.93 28.14 2.82
N GLN A 97 -25.52 26.92 2.46
CA GLN A 97 -26.48 25.85 2.17
C GLN A 97 -27.35 25.55 3.38
N MET A 98 -26.76 25.53 4.59
CA MET A 98 -27.49 25.29 5.82
C MET A 98 -28.52 26.38 6.12
N ALA A 99 -28.13 27.65 5.98
CA ALA A 99 -29.05 28.78 6.15
C ALA A 99 -30.19 28.75 5.11
N ALA A 100 -29.85 28.66 3.81
CA ALA A 100 -30.81 28.65 2.72
C ALA A 100 -31.82 27.49 2.81
N LYS A 101 -31.36 26.31 3.22
CA LYS A 101 -32.21 25.12 3.40
C LYS A 101 -32.84 25.04 4.79
N ARG A 102 -32.60 25.99 5.71
CA ARG A 102 -33.10 25.99 7.10
C ARG A 102 -32.77 24.69 7.85
N ILE A 103 -31.53 24.23 7.71
CA ILE A 103 -31.06 22.95 8.25
C ILE A 103 -31.12 22.95 9.78
N ARG A 104 -31.59 21.85 10.36
CA ARG A 104 -31.51 21.58 11.80
C ARG A 104 -30.18 20.90 12.10
N PHE A 105 -29.29 21.59 12.80
CA PHE A 105 -27.90 21.15 12.96
C PHE A 105 -27.61 20.56 14.34
N TYR A 106 -26.95 19.40 14.36
CA TYR A 106 -26.54 18.69 15.57
C TYR A 106 -25.09 18.25 15.48
N VAL A 107 -24.39 18.28 16.62
CA VAL A 107 -22.97 17.91 16.72
C VAL A 107 -22.73 16.98 17.90
N ILE A 108 -21.71 16.13 17.78
CA ILE A 108 -21.22 15.26 18.85
C ILE A 108 -19.74 14.96 18.67
N ASP A 109 -18.99 14.88 19.77
CA ASP A 109 -17.66 14.26 19.77
C ASP A 109 -17.81 12.75 20.00
N ALA A 110 -18.05 12.02 18.92
CA ALA A 110 -18.31 10.59 19.00
C ALA A 110 -17.05 9.80 19.38
N TYR A 111 -15.85 10.32 19.08
CA TYR A 111 -14.59 9.67 19.46
C TYR A 111 -14.36 9.74 20.97
N ARG A 112 -14.60 10.90 21.60
CA ARG A 112 -14.55 11.03 23.06
C ARG A 112 -15.58 10.12 23.73
N VAL A 113 -16.82 10.10 23.25
CA VAL A 113 -17.87 9.22 23.79
C VAL A 113 -17.47 7.75 23.68
N ALA A 114 -16.92 7.33 22.53
CA ALA A 114 -16.44 5.97 22.34
C ALA A 114 -15.27 5.63 23.27
N GLN A 115 -14.34 6.57 23.49
CA GLN A 115 -13.20 6.39 24.39
C GLN A 115 -13.63 6.28 25.85
N GLU A 116 -14.51 7.18 26.33
CA GLU A 116 -15.09 7.11 27.68
C GLU A 116 -15.93 5.84 27.89
N ALA A 117 -16.47 5.28 26.81
CA ALA A 117 -17.20 4.02 26.81
C ALA A 117 -16.33 2.76 26.61
N ASP A 118 -14.99 2.88 26.60
CA ASP A 118 -14.03 1.80 26.32
C ASP A 118 -14.26 1.08 24.98
N MET A 119 -14.83 1.78 24.00
CA MET A 119 -15.05 1.31 22.64
C MET A 119 -13.90 1.67 21.68
N GLY A 120 -12.85 2.33 22.20
CA GLY A 120 -11.73 2.82 21.39
C GLY A 120 -12.19 3.84 20.36
N ARG A 121 -11.88 3.60 19.08
CA ARG A 121 -12.25 4.49 17.96
C ARG A 121 -13.60 4.15 17.30
N ARG A 122 -14.38 3.23 17.88
CA ARG A 122 -15.63 2.75 17.26
C ARG A 122 -16.80 3.66 17.59
N ILE A 123 -17.15 4.53 16.65
CA ILE A 123 -18.24 5.51 16.79
C ILE A 123 -19.60 5.02 16.28
N ASN A 124 -19.69 3.80 15.74
CA ASN A 124 -20.89 3.27 15.08
C ASN A 124 -22.14 3.29 15.98
N THR A 125 -22.01 2.81 17.22
CA THR A 125 -23.12 2.77 18.18
C THR A 125 -23.54 4.18 18.61
N VAL A 126 -22.58 5.09 18.76
CA VAL A 126 -22.83 6.50 19.09
C VAL A 126 -23.61 7.18 17.95
N MET A 127 -23.09 7.13 16.73
CA MET A 127 -23.74 7.77 15.56
C MET A 127 -25.10 7.16 15.25
N GLN A 128 -25.27 5.84 15.43
CA GLN A 128 -26.57 5.17 15.30
C GLN A 128 -27.57 5.66 16.34
N THR A 129 -27.14 5.84 17.59
CA THR A 129 -27.99 6.37 18.67
C THR A 129 -28.42 7.79 18.37
N CYS A 130 -27.51 8.65 17.87
CA CYS A 130 -27.85 10.00 17.42
C CYS A 130 -28.92 9.97 16.32
N PHE A 131 -28.76 9.13 15.28
CA PHE A 131 -29.75 8.99 14.21
C PHE A 131 -31.15 8.70 14.76
N PHE A 132 -31.28 7.72 15.66
CA PHE A 132 -32.59 7.39 16.23
C PHE A 132 -33.15 8.49 17.12
N ALA A 133 -32.30 9.18 17.89
CA ALA A 133 -32.73 10.24 18.79
C ALA A 133 -33.29 11.47 18.05
N ILE A 134 -32.78 11.80 16.86
CA ILE A 134 -33.10 13.07 16.18
C ILE A 134 -33.72 12.91 14.78
N SER A 135 -33.84 11.69 14.24
CA SER A 135 -34.50 11.46 12.94
C SER A 135 -36.03 11.57 12.99
N GLY A 136 -36.64 11.31 14.15
CA GLY A 136 -38.10 11.29 14.32
C GLY A 136 -38.80 10.09 13.69
N ILE A 137 -38.07 9.05 13.24
CA ILE A 137 -38.67 7.84 12.65
C ILE A 137 -39.36 6.96 13.70
N LEU A 138 -38.83 6.95 14.92
CA LEU A 138 -39.38 6.24 16.07
C LEU A 138 -39.43 7.17 17.28
N PRO A 139 -40.39 6.97 18.21
CA PRO A 139 -40.32 7.59 19.53
C PRO A 139 -39.00 7.23 20.23
N GLN A 140 -38.38 8.22 20.87
CA GLN A 140 -37.02 8.09 21.42
C GLN A 140 -36.86 6.91 22.39
N GLU A 141 -37.79 6.72 23.33
CA GLU A 141 -37.74 5.62 24.30
C GLU A 141 -37.79 4.25 23.60
N GLN A 142 -38.67 4.09 22.60
CA GLN A 142 -38.79 2.86 21.82
C GLN A 142 -37.52 2.59 21.01
N ALA A 143 -36.93 3.63 20.42
CA ALA A 143 -35.72 3.51 19.64
C ALA A 143 -34.52 3.08 20.50
N ILE A 144 -34.36 3.66 21.69
CA ILE A 144 -33.29 3.27 22.64
C ILE A 144 -33.46 1.81 23.08
N ALA A 145 -34.69 1.40 23.42
CA ALA A 145 -34.97 0.01 23.80
C ALA A 145 -34.63 -0.96 22.66
N ALA A 146 -35.01 -0.64 21.43
CA ALA A 146 -34.74 -1.47 20.26
C ALA A 146 -33.23 -1.55 19.92
N ILE A 147 -32.47 -0.45 20.07
CA ILE A 147 -31.01 -0.47 19.90
C ILE A 147 -30.36 -1.38 20.95
N LYS A 148 -30.76 -1.25 22.24
CA LYS A 148 -30.22 -2.09 23.32
C LYS A 148 -30.56 -3.58 23.08
N GLY A 149 -31.78 -3.89 22.65
CA GLY A 149 -32.18 -5.25 22.26
C GLY A 149 -31.36 -5.81 21.09
N ALA A 150 -31.09 -4.99 20.07
CA ALA A 150 -30.24 -5.39 18.93
C ALA A 150 -28.77 -5.63 19.35
N VAL A 151 -28.24 -4.83 20.28
CA VAL A 151 -26.91 -5.03 20.87
C VAL A 151 -26.84 -6.37 21.61
N GLU A 152 -27.84 -6.69 22.44
CA GLU A 152 -27.90 -7.97 23.16
C GLU A 152 -27.91 -9.16 22.18
N LYS A 153 -28.77 -9.11 21.16
CA LYS A 153 -28.84 -10.16 20.13
C LYS A 153 -27.53 -10.34 19.36
N THR A 154 -26.83 -9.25 19.07
CA THR A 154 -25.62 -9.25 18.24
C THR A 154 -24.35 -9.60 19.04
N TYR A 155 -24.26 -9.15 20.29
CA TYR A 155 -23.03 -9.21 21.08
C TYR A 155 -23.16 -10.01 22.38
N GLY A 156 -24.36 -10.39 22.83
CA GLY A 156 -24.57 -11.13 24.07
C GLY A 156 -23.80 -12.46 24.10
N HIS A 157 -23.76 -13.18 22.97
CA HIS A 157 -22.98 -14.41 22.83
C HIS A 157 -21.45 -14.19 22.71
N LYS A 158 -21.00 -12.96 22.43
CA LYS A 158 -19.57 -12.60 22.30
C LYS A 158 -18.95 -12.10 23.61
N GLY A 159 -19.74 -12.05 24.69
CA GLY A 159 -19.32 -11.67 26.03
C GLY A 159 -20.10 -10.46 26.57
N ARG A 160 -20.64 -10.61 27.78
CA ARG A 160 -21.49 -9.60 28.46
C ARG A 160 -20.84 -8.21 28.55
N ARG A 161 -19.52 -8.18 28.72
CA ARG A 161 -18.72 -6.95 28.80
C ARG A 161 -18.78 -6.09 27.52
N ILE A 162 -18.89 -6.71 26.33
CA ILE A 162 -19.03 -5.98 25.06
C ILE A 162 -20.39 -5.31 24.96
N ALA A 163 -21.46 -6.00 25.40
CA ALA A 163 -22.80 -5.42 25.45
C ALA A 163 -22.85 -4.24 26.44
N GLU A 164 -22.23 -4.37 27.62
CA GLU A 164 -22.14 -3.29 28.62
C GLU A 164 -21.42 -2.04 28.09
N PHE A 165 -20.32 -2.18 27.34
CA PHE A 165 -19.65 -1.04 26.70
C PHE A 165 -20.58 -0.31 25.73
N ASN A 166 -21.35 -1.06 24.92
CA ASN A 166 -22.32 -0.48 24.01
C ASN A 166 -23.47 0.22 24.76
N TYR A 167 -23.97 -0.37 25.85
CA TYR A 167 -25.00 0.27 26.69
C TYR A 167 -24.51 1.60 27.27
N ARG A 168 -23.29 1.62 27.82
CA ARG A 168 -22.68 2.86 28.32
C ARG A 168 -22.54 3.91 27.23
N ALA A 169 -22.13 3.51 26.02
CA ALA A 169 -22.04 4.43 24.88
C ALA A 169 -23.41 5.01 24.49
N ILE A 170 -24.46 4.17 24.40
CA ILE A 170 -25.83 4.60 24.09
C ILE A 170 -26.30 5.65 25.12
N ASP A 171 -26.13 5.36 26.41
CA ASP A 171 -26.61 6.23 27.49
C ASP A 171 -25.85 7.57 27.52
N ARG A 172 -24.53 7.54 27.30
CA ARG A 172 -23.70 8.76 27.21
C ARG A 172 -24.00 9.61 25.99
N THR A 173 -24.34 8.98 24.86
CA THR A 173 -24.56 9.67 23.59
C THR A 173 -25.59 10.78 23.71
N LEU A 174 -26.72 10.53 24.39
CA LEU A 174 -27.80 11.50 24.50
C LEU A 174 -27.41 12.77 25.26
N ALA A 175 -26.55 12.63 26.28
CA ALA A 175 -26.05 13.76 27.06
C ALA A 175 -24.98 14.58 26.32
N CYS A 176 -24.31 13.97 25.33
CA CYS A 176 -23.23 14.58 24.54
C CYS A 176 -23.67 15.03 23.14
N LEU A 177 -24.96 14.88 22.81
CA LEU A 177 -25.54 15.33 21.55
C LEU A 177 -26.07 16.75 21.72
N HIS A 178 -25.53 17.69 20.94
CA HIS A 178 -25.84 19.10 21.09
C HIS A 178 -26.50 19.65 19.82
N ALA A 179 -27.61 20.37 19.97
CA ALA A 179 -28.18 21.18 18.91
C ALA A 179 -27.38 22.48 18.78
N VAL A 180 -27.10 22.89 17.54
CA VAL A 180 -26.38 24.14 17.24
C VAL A 180 -27.30 25.05 16.45
N SER A 181 -27.45 26.30 16.89
CA SER A 181 -28.27 27.30 16.22
C SER A 181 -27.66 27.67 14.86
N VAL A 182 -28.47 27.58 13.80
CA VAL A 182 -28.09 28.03 12.45
C VAL A 182 -28.64 29.45 12.24
N PRO A 183 -27.78 30.46 12.01
CA PRO A 183 -28.22 31.81 11.65
C PRO A 183 -29.12 31.83 10.41
N ALA A 184 -30.10 32.74 10.38
CA ALA A 184 -31.06 32.85 9.29
C ALA A 184 -30.42 33.27 7.96
N ASP A 185 -29.37 34.09 8.02
CA ASP A 185 -28.57 34.53 6.87
C ASP A 185 -27.08 34.39 7.20
N ASP A 186 -26.30 33.86 6.24
CA ASP A 186 -24.84 33.89 6.27
C ASP A 186 -24.32 34.56 5.00
N SER A 187 -23.83 35.80 5.14
CA SER A 187 -23.24 36.58 4.06
C SER A 187 -21.71 36.40 3.95
N SER A 188 -21.15 35.34 4.55
CA SER A 188 -19.72 35.09 4.50
C SER A 188 -19.24 35.03 3.05
N PRO A 189 -18.17 35.77 2.70
CA PRO A 189 -17.62 35.75 1.36
C PRO A 189 -17.19 34.32 0.99
N ASP A 190 -17.17 34.03 -0.31
CA ASP A 190 -16.53 32.81 -0.78
C ASP A 190 -15.12 32.75 -0.24
N GLU A 191 -14.76 31.60 0.33
CA GLU A 191 -13.36 31.31 0.61
C GLU A 191 -12.61 31.42 -0.71
N ALA A 192 -11.57 32.25 -0.71
CA ALA A 192 -10.67 32.33 -1.85
C ALA A 192 -10.14 30.92 -2.10
N THR A 193 -10.54 30.33 -3.22
CA THR A 193 -10.01 29.03 -3.61
C THR A 193 -8.52 29.24 -3.79
N ALA A 194 -7.71 28.48 -3.04
CA ALA A 194 -6.27 28.54 -3.22
C ALA A 194 -5.97 28.35 -4.72
N PRO A 195 -5.08 29.17 -5.32
CA PRO A 195 -4.78 29.04 -6.73
C PRO A 195 -4.39 27.58 -6.99
N ALA A 196 -5.09 26.95 -7.92
CA ALA A 196 -4.81 25.58 -8.30
C ALA A 196 -3.32 25.49 -8.65
N ALA A 197 -2.61 24.57 -8.01
CA ALA A 197 -1.23 24.29 -8.38
C ALA A 197 -1.17 24.06 -9.90
N ALA A 198 -0.06 24.45 -10.54
CA ALA A 198 0.17 24.12 -11.94
C ALA A 198 0.20 22.58 -12.05
N VAL A 199 -0.89 22.01 -12.58
CA VAL A 199 -1.07 20.57 -12.80
C VAL A 199 -1.36 20.33 -14.27
N ASP A 200 -1.06 19.12 -14.74
CA ASP A 200 -1.35 18.70 -16.11
C ASP A 200 -2.84 18.84 -16.45
N ASP A 201 -3.14 19.13 -17.72
CA ASP A 201 -4.52 19.36 -18.17
C ASP A 201 -5.43 18.17 -17.89
N PHE A 202 -4.92 16.95 -18.07
CA PHE A 202 -5.64 15.72 -17.74
C PHE A 202 -5.97 15.62 -16.25
N VAL A 203 -5.01 15.96 -15.38
CA VAL A 203 -5.22 15.95 -13.93
C VAL A 203 -6.30 16.97 -13.55
N ARG A 204 -6.21 18.18 -14.10
CA ARG A 204 -7.17 19.26 -13.84
C ARG A 204 -8.59 18.91 -14.29
N ARG A 205 -8.74 18.35 -15.49
CA ARG A 205 -10.04 18.15 -16.14
C ARG A 205 -10.68 16.81 -15.85
N VAL A 206 -9.90 15.80 -15.45
CA VAL A 206 -10.37 14.42 -15.27
C VAL A 206 -10.09 13.93 -13.86
N THR A 207 -8.83 13.88 -13.44
CA THR A 207 -8.44 13.29 -12.15
C THR A 207 -9.05 14.03 -10.96
N LEU A 208 -8.91 15.36 -10.87
CA LEU A 208 -9.41 16.14 -9.73
C LEU A 208 -10.95 16.10 -9.63
N PRO A 209 -11.73 16.25 -10.73
CA PRO A 209 -13.17 16.04 -10.68
C PRO A 209 -13.58 14.65 -10.23
N LEU A 210 -12.88 13.59 -10.66
CA LEU A 210 -13.15 12.22 -10.21
C LEU A 210 -12.87 12.06 -8.71
N ILE A 211 -11.77 12.61 -8.20
CA ILE A 211 -11.46 12.63 -6.76
C ILE A 211 -12.56 13.36 -5.97
N ALA A 212 -13.10 14.45 -6.52
CA ALA A 212 -14.18 15.23 -5.91
C ALA A 212 -15.58 14.58 -6.04
N GLY A 213 -15.70 13.39 -6.64
CA GLY A 213 -16.97 12.69 -6.81
C GLY A 213 -17.85 13.23 -7.95
N HIS A 214 -17.27 13.96 -8.90
CA HIS A 214 -17.97 14.53 -10.06
C HIS A 214 -17.73 13.75 -11.36
N GLY A 215 -17.46 12.45 -11.25
CA GLY A 215 -17.12 11.58 -12.37
C GLY A 215 -18.21 11.45 -13.43
N ASP A 216 -19.47 11.27 -13.02
CA ASP A 216 -20.62 11.09 -13.93
C ASP A 216 -20.90 12.31 -14.82
N ALA A 217 -20.38 13.50 -14.44
CA ALA A 217 -20.54 14.72 -15.23
C ALA A 217 -19.49 14.86 -16.36
N LEU A 218 -18.47 14.00 -16.39
CA LEU A 218 -17.39 14.08 -17.39
C LEU A 218 -17.83 13.47 -18.73
N PRO A 219 -17.66 14.18 -19.86
CA PRO A 219 -18.01 13.65 -21.17
C PRO A 219 -17.01 12.58 -21.62
N VAL A 220 -17.48 11.64 -22.45
CA VAL A 220 -16.65 10.55 -23.02
C VAL A 220 -15.38 11.08 -23.69
N SER A 221 -15.43 12.25 -24.33
CA SER A 221 -14.29 12.88 -25.01
C SER A 221 -13.11 13.25 -24.10
N PHE A 222 -13.25 13.17 -22.77
CA PHE A 222 -12.17 13.46 -21.83
C PHE A 222 -11.31 12.23 -21.52
N PHE A 223 -11.77 11.03 -21.90
CA PHE A 223 -11.09 9.78 -21.59
C PHE A 223 -10.32 9.26 -22.80
N PRO A 224 -9.10 8.70 -22.61
CA PRO A 224 -8.36 8.07 -23.68
C PRO A 224 -9.11 6.81 -24.17
N PRO A 225 -9.15 6.54 -25.48
CA PRO A 225 -9.92 5.43 -26.04
C PRO A 225 -9.38 4.04 -25.65
N ASP A 226 -8.12 3.97 -25.21
CA ASP A 226 -7.41 2.77 -24.77
C ASP A 226 -7.40 2.59 -23.24
N GLY A 227 -7.97 3.53 -22.49
CA GLY A 227 -7.97 3.51 -21.03
C GLY A 227 -6.62 3.82 -20.37
N THR A 228 -5.62 4.29 -21.12
CA THR A 228 -4.32 4.68 -20.55
C THR A 228 -4.47 5.86 -19.58
N TRP A 229 -3.74 5.86 -18.46
CA TRP A 229 -3.84 6.89 -17.43
C TRP A 229 -2.48 7.46 -17.04
N PRO A 230 -2.36 8.76 -16.69
CA PRO A 230 -1.12 9.29 -16.14
C PRO A 230 -0.80 8.69 -14.77
N THR A 231 0.50 8.49 -14.55
CA THR A 231 1.08 8.02 -13.28
C THR A 231 1.26 9.17 -12.29
N GLY A 232 1.34 8.85 -11.00
CA GLY A 232 1.75 9.79 -9.95
C GLY A 232 0.61 10.67 -9.47
N THR A 233 -0.62 10.24 -9.68
CA THR A 233 -1.83 11.01 -9.36
C THR A 233 -2.31 10.81 -7.92
N ALA A 234 -1.85 9.77 -7.20
CA ALA A 234 -2.17 9.57 -5.78
C ALA A 234 -1.76 10.75 -4.88
N ARG A 235 -0.72 11.50 -5.27
CA ARG A 235 -0.24 12.68 -4.53
C ARG A 235 -1.27 13.80 -4.37
N TYR A 236 -2.32 13.82 -5.21
CA TYR A 236 -3.37 14.84 -5.20
C TYR A 236 -4.50 14.52 -4.23
N GLU A 237 -4.56 13.30 -3.66
CA GLU A 237 -5.67 12.93 -2.80
C GLU A 237 -5.61 13.58 -1.42
N LYS A 238 -4.41 13.70 -0.82
CA LYS A 238 -4.19 14.30 0.51
C LYS A 238 -5.26 13.93 1.54
N ARG A 239 -5.49 12.61 1.64
CA ARG A 239 -6.68 11.99 2.28
C ARG A 239 -6.84 12.29 3.77
N ASN A 240 -5.76 12.71 4.41
CA ASN A 240 -5.70 13.20 5.78
C ASN A 240 -6.37 12.27 6.82
N LEU A 241 -5.97 10.99 6.81
CA LEU A 241 -6.61 9.95 7.63
C LEU A 241 -6.06 9.85 9.07
N ALA A 242 -4.85 10.32 9.30
CA ALA A 242 -4.11 10.07 10.53
C ALA A 242 -4.52 11.01 11.66
N LEU A 243 -5.03 10.46 12.77
CA LEU A 243 -5.21 11.22 14.02
C LEU A 243 -3.87 11.54 14.71
N GLN A 244 -2.85 10.73 14.45
CA GLN A 244 -1.49 10.92 14.95
C GLN A 244 -0.48 10.68 13.84
N ILE A 245 0.59 11.47 13.82
CA ILE A 245 1.69 11.35 12.86
C ILE A 245 3.03 11.15 13.58
N PRO A 246 4.03 10.50 12.94
CA PRO A 246 5.35 10.35 13.53
C PRO A 246 6.10 11.69 13.59
N VAL A 247 6.63 12.01 14.76
CA VAL A 247 7.51 13.17 15.02
C VAL A 247 8.93 12.68 15.21
N TRP A 248 9.85 13.24 14.41
CA TRP A 248 11.26 12.90 14.43
C TRP A 248 12.00 13.64 15.54
N ASP A 249 12.76 12.92 16.35
CA ASP A 249 13.78 13.45 17.25
C ASP A 249 15.16 13.27 16.61
N GLU A 250 15.69 14.39 16.15
CA GLU A 250 16.92 14.47 15.41
C GLU A 250 18.19 14.27 16.26
N ALA A 251 18.11 14.50 17.58
CA ALA A 251 19.23 14.32 18.51
C ALA A 251 19.52 12.83 18.74
N LEU A 252 18.47 12.01 18.83
CA LEU A 252 18.59 10.56 19.02
C LEU A 252 18.92 9.81 17.72
N CYS A 253 18.40 10.28 16.58
CA CYS A 253 18.39 9.52 15.33
C CYS A 253 19.78 9.10 14.83
N THR A 254 19.93 7.80 14.50
CA THR A 254 21.16 7.22 13.95
C THR A 254 21.21 7.17 12.41
N GLN A 255 20.20 7.72 11.73
CA GLN A 255 20.13 7.81 10.27
C GLN A 255 20.09 6.43 9.56
N CYS A 256 19.40 5.44 10.13
CA CYS A 256 19.39 4.07 9.62
C CYS A 256 18.41 3.79 8.46
N GLY A 257 17.47 4.68 8.16
CA GLY A 257 16.49 4.50 7.07
C GLY A 257 15.36 3.47 7.34
N LYS A 258 15.37 2.73 8.46
CA LYS A 258 14.36 1.69 8.73
C LYS A 258 12.92 2.20 8.75
N CYS A 259 12.68 3.38 9.32
CA CYS A 259 11.36 4.01 9.35
C CYS A 259 10.81 4.31 7.95
N VAL A 260 11.70 4.71 7.04
CA VAL A 260 11.40 4.93 5.62
C VAL A 260 11.12 3.60 4.94
N PHE A 261 11.94 2.56 5.20
CA PHE A 261 11.77 1.22 4.64
C PHE A 261 10.39 0.61 4.88
N VAL A 262 9.96 0.59 6.13
CA VAL A 262 8.74 -0.11 6.55
C VAL A 262 7.45 0.67 6.25
N CYS A 263 7.54 1.92 5.79
CA CYS A 263 6.37 2.76 5.55
C CYS A 263 5.56 2.22 4.35
N PRO A 264 4.31 1.75 4.55
CA PRO A 264 3.52 1.17 3.46
C PRO A 264 2.98 2.19 2.46
N HIS A 265 3.12 3.49 2.73
CA HIS A 265 2.54 4.57 1.92
C HIS A 265 3.57 5.60 1.46
N SER A 266 4.86 5.40 1.72
CA SER A 266 5.93 6.38 1.43
C SER A 266 5.67 7.77 2.05
N SER A 267 4.94 7.81 3.17
CA SER A 267 4.56 9.03 3.89
C SER A 267 5.60 9.51 4.89
N ILE A 268 6.73 8.80 5.03
CA ILE A 268 7.95 9.30 5.65
C ILE A 268 9.11 9.02 4.70
N ARG A 269 9.91 10.04 4.40
CA ARG A 269 11.06 9.95 3.49
C ARG A 269 12.29 10.58 4.11
N ALA A 270 13.45 10.26 3.55
CA ALA A 270 14.70 10.89 3.92
C ALA A 270 15.42 11.42 2.68
N LYS A 271 16.08 12.56 2.83
CA LYS A 271 17.01 13.13 1.83
C LYS A 271 18.31 13.50 2.51
N VAL A 272 19.40 13.36 1.76
CA VAL A 272 20.70 13.95 2.07
C VAL A 272 20.99 15.03 1.02
N PHE A 273 21.40 16.21 1.47
CA PHE A 273 21.51 17.40 0.62
C PHE A 273 22.64 18.33 1.11
N PRO A 274 23.17 19.21 0.24
CA PRO A 274 24.15 20.24 0.61
C PRO A 274 23.66 21.19 1.72
N ALA A 275 24.58 21.78 2.49
CA ALA A 275 24.22 22.64 3.63
C ALA A 275 23.56 23.97 3.24
N ASP A 276 23.86 24.51 2.06
CA ASP A 276 23.27 25.73 1.51
C ASP A 276 21.82 25.53 1.05
N ALA A 277 21.43 24.29 0.74
CA ALA A 277 20.07 23.96 0.31
C ALA A 277 18.99 24.26 1.37
N VAL A 278 19.36 24.50 2.64
CA VAL A 278 18.43 24.83 3.73
C VAL A 278 18.26 26.33 4.02
N ALA A 279 18.86 27.21 3.23
CA ALA A 279 18.82 28.66 3.50
C ALA A 279 17.39 29.26 3.57
N GLY A 280 16.43 28.65 2.85
CA GLY A 280 15.02 29.05 2.82
C GLY A 280 14.08 28.11 3.58
N ALA A 281 14.60 27.26 4.46
CA ALA A 281 13.80 26.26 5.15
C ALA A 281 12.80 26.92 6.12
N PRO A 282 11.56 26.39 6.24
CA PRO A 282 10.64 26.78 7.30
C PRO A 282 11.30 26.66 8.68
N ALA A 283 10.93 27.52 9.64
CA ALA A 283 11.51 27.51 10.98
C ALA A 283 11.34 26.16 11.72
N THR A 284 10.31 25.40 11.36
CA THR A 284 10.00 24.07 11.90
C THR A 284 10.66 22.92 11.13
N PHE A 285 11.42 23.19 10.07
CA PHE A 285 12.02 22.16 9.24
C PHE A 285 13.27 21.58 9.91
N LYS A 286 13.18 20.32 10.31
CA LYS A 286 14.27 19.62 11.01
C LYS A 286 15.29 19.07 10.03
N HIS A 287 16.58 19.23 10.36
CA HIS A 287 17.70 18.64 9.62
C HIS A 287 18.94 18.53 10.52
N VAL A 288 19.79 17.54 10.30
CA VAL A 288 21.05 17.31 11.04
C VAL A 288 22.23 17.04 10.11
N PRO A 289 23.49 17.16 10.57
CA PRO A 289 24.63 16.70 9.78
C PRO A 289 24.50 15.23 9.40
N ALA A 290 24.79 14.89 8.15
CA ALA A 290 24.91 13.51 7.72
C ALA A 290 26.09 12.85 8.46
N ARG A 291 25.87 11.68 9.06
CA ARG A 291 26.86 11.00 9.91
C ARG A 291 27.77 10.07 9.10
N SER A 292 27.29 9.51 7.98
CA SER A 292 28.10 8.63 7.15
C SER A 292 29.15 9.42 6.38
N LYS A 293 30.35 8.84 6.29
CA LYS A 293 31.44 9.33 5.41
C LYS A 293 31.20 9.01 3.93
N ASP A 294 30.16 8.24 3.64
CA ASP A 294 29.74 7.93 2.26
C ASP A 294 29.16 9.17 1.52
N TYR A 295 28.89 10.27 2.24
CA TYR A 295 28.32 11.50 1.67
C TYR A 295 29.33 12.66 1.71
N PRO A 296 29.22 13.65 0.80
CA PRO A 296 30.09 14.82 0.80
C PRO A 296 30.16 15.50 2.18
N ALA A 297 31.36 15.95 2.56
CA ALA A 297 31.56 16.64 3.84
C ALA A 297 30.65 17.87 3.94
N GLY A 298 30.02 18.05 5.11
CA GLY A 298 29.06 19.14 5.33
C GLY A 298 27.62 18.84 4.88
N SER A 299 27.35 17.68 4.26
CA SER A 299 25.98 17.29 3.91
C SER A 299 25.05 17.29 5.13
N ARG A 300 23.80 17.67 4.90
CA ARG A 300 22.69 17.64 5.85
C ARG A 300 21.71 16.53 5.47
N MET A 301 20.99 16.02 6.46
CA MET A 301 19.97 14.99 6.29
C MET A 301 18.70 15.40 7.02
N SER A 302 17.55 15.11 6.42
CA SER A 302 16.23 15.27 7.03
C SER A 302 15.39 14.02 6.84
N TYR A 303 14.60 13.68 7.84
CA TYR A 303 13.50 12.71 7.76
C TYR A 303 12.20 13.49 7.86
N GLN A 304 11.41 13.52 6.78
CA GLN A 304 10.22 14.34 6.69
C GLN A 304 8.98 13.48 6.48
N VAL A 305 7.93 13.78 7.25
CA VAL A 305 6.61 13.15 7.13
C VAL A 305 5.72 13.97 6.19
N ALA A 306 4.93 13.28 5.36
CA ALA A 306 3.80 13.85 4.62
C ALA A 306 2.55 13.73 5.51
N PRO A 307 2.13 14.78 6.22
CA PRO A 307 1.13 14.65 7.29
C PRO A 307 -0.25 14.21 6.77
N GLU A 308 -0.62 14.64 5.56
CA GLU A 308 -1.92 14.37 4.94
C GLU A 308 -1.97 13.04 4.17
N ASP A 309 -0.81 12.43 3.91
CA ASP A 309 -0.72 11.10 3.30
C ASP A 309 -0.33 10.02 4.33
N CYS A 310 0.02 10.40 5.55
CA CYS A 310 0.25 9.47 6.63
C CYS A 310 -1.08 8.80 7.02
N THR A 311 -1.06 7.49 7.23
CA THR A 311 -2.24 6.74 7.70
C THR A 311 -2.21 6.45 9.21
N GLY A 312 -1.16 6.87 9.91
CA GLY A 312 -1.03 6.65 11.36
C GLY A 312 -0.82 5.19 11.78
N CYS A 313 -0.24 4.34 10.92
CA CYS A 313 -0.07 2.89 11.18
C CYS A 313 1.01 2.51 12.20
N THR A 314 1.77 3.48 12.72
CA THR A 314 2.83 3.32 13.74
C THR A 314 4.04 2.45 13.37
N LEU A 315 4.07 1.76 12.23
CA LEU A 315 5.16 0.85 11.84
C LEU A 315 6.54 1.52 11.80
N CYS A 316 6.62 2.78 11.36
CA CYS A 316 7.87 3.53 11.36
C CYS A 316 8.44 3.76 12.77
N VAL A 317 7.56 3.95 13.77
CA VAL A 317 7.91 4.10 15.19
C VAL A 317 8.27 2.75 15.79
N GLU A 318 7.55 1.68 15.43
CA GLU A 318 7.87 0.30 15.83
C GLU A 318 9.28 -0.08 15.35
N ALA A 319 9.58 0.14 14.06
CA ALA A 319 10.86 -0.15 13.43
C ALA A 319 12.04 0.67 13.97
N CYS A 320 11.79 1.82 14.60
CA CYS A 320 12.86 2.66 15.14
C CYS A 320 13.59 1.91 16.28
N PRO A 321 14.88 1.56 16.09
CA PRO A 321 15.63 0.78 17.08
C PRO A 321 16.21 1.65 18.19
N ILE A 322 16.21 2.98 18.00
CA ILE A 322 16.88 3.92 18.89
C ILE A 322 15.91 4.43 19.94
N ARG A 323 16.31 4.29 21.20
CA ARG A 323 15.61 4.78 22.38
C ARG A 323 16.51 5.75 23.14
N ASP A 324 15.89 6.71 23.79
CA ASP A 324 16.55 7.57 24.76
C ASP A 324 17.05 6.72 25.94
N LYS A 325 18.30 6.93 26.36
CA LYS A 325 18.92 6.21 27.49
C LYS A 325 18.30 6.59 28.83
N SER A 326 17.82 7.82 28.97
CA SER A 326 17.14 8.32 30.17
C SER A 326 15.64 8.02 30.18
N ASN A 327 15.02 7.79 29.02
CA ASN A 327 13.61 7.41 28.92
C ASN A 327 13.40 6.34 27.84
N ILE A 328 13.35 5.08 28.28
CA ILE A 328 13.19 3.90 27.40
C ILE A 328 11.89 3.92 26.57
N SER A 329 10.89 4.70 26.97
CA SER A 329 9.63 4.86 26.21
C SER A 329 9.74 5.88 25.06
N HIS A 330 10.74 6.75 25.11
CA HIS A 330 11.01 7.76 24.09
C HIS A 330 11.98 7.22 23.04
N LYS A 331 11.59 7.28 21.76
CA LYS A 331 12.40 6.84 20.62
C LYS A 331 12.89 8.03 19.79
N ALA A 332 13.75 7.78 18.81
CA ALA A 332 14.09 8.80 17.80
C ALA A 332 12.90 9.16 16.86
N LEU A 333 11.79 8.43 16.92
CA LEU A 333 10.57 8.69 16.19
C LEU A 333 9.38 8.27 17.08
N ASN A 334 8.42 9.16 17.32
CA ASN A 334 7.28 8.88 18.22
C ASN A 334 5.97 9.37 17.59
N MET A 335 4.84 8.76 17.94
CA MET A 335 3.54 9.26 17.49
C MET A 335 3.11 10.46 18.33
N ALA A 336 2.61 11.51 17.69
CA ALA A 336 1.99 12.65 18.35
C ALA A 336 0.64 13.00 17.68
N PRO A 337 -0.30 13.64 18.38
CA PRO A 337 -1.52 14.19 17.78
C PRO A 337 -1.21 15.00 16.52
N GLN A 338 -1.97 14.78 15.45
CA GLN A 338 -1.73 15.46 14.18
C GLN A 338 -1.99 16.97 14.27
N ALA A 339 -3.02 17.39 15.00
CA ALA A 339 -3.18 18.80 15.37
C ALA A 339 -2.32 19.09 16.62
N PRO A 340 -1.54 20.19 16.66
CA PRO A 340 -1.45 21.29 15.69
C PRO A 340 -0.39 21.11 14.58
N LEU A 341 0.26 19.95 14.49
CA LEU A 341 1.41 19.68 13.61
C LEU A 341 1.10 19.68 12.10
N ARG A 342 -0.15 19.43 11.69
CA ARG A 342 -0.53 19.29 10.26
C ARG A 342 0.00 20.42 9.38
N GLN A 343 -0.29 21.66 9.75
CA GLN A 343 0.03 22.83 8.93
C GLN A 343 1.56 23.07 8.83
N PRO A 344 2.32 23.12 9.95
CA PRO A 344 3.77 23.18 9.89
C PRO A 344 4.40 22.03 9.09
N GLU A 345 3.93 20.79 9.29
CA GLU A 345 4.49 19.63 8.59
C GLU A 345 4.12 19.60 7.10
N ALA A 346 2.98 20.18 6.70
CA ALA A 346 2.63 20.32 5.29
C ALA A 346 3.57 21.32 4.59
N ALA A 347 3.89 22.43 5.25
CA ALA A 347 4.89 23.39 4.76
C ALA A 347 6.30 22.77 4.71
N ASN A 348 6.70 22.04 5.76
CA ASN A 348 7.95 21.29 5.80
C ASN A 348 8.02 20.24 4.67
N TRP A 349 6.92 19.50 4.43
CA TRP A 349 6.82 18.51 3.35
C TRP A 349 6.96 19.17 1.97
N ALA A 350 6.26 20.28 1.72
CA ALA A 350 6.37 21.03 0.48
C ALA A 350 7.82 21.49 0.23
N TYR A 351 8.48 22.02 1.26
CA TYR A 351 9.89 22.40 1.20
C TYR A 351 10.83 21.20 0.98
N PHE A 352 10.59 20.08 1.67
CA PHE A 352 11.38 18.85 1.50
C PHE A 352 11.35 18.34 0.05
N LEU A 353 10.22 18.47 -0.63
CA LEU A 353 10.10 18.10 -2.04
C LEU A 353 10.94 18.99 -2.97
N THR A 354 11.25 20.23 -2.60
CA THR A 354 12.14 21.12 -3.40
C THR A 354 13.62 20.83 -3.21
N LEU A 355 14.00 20.10 -2.16
CA LEU A 355 15.40 19.71 -1.93
C LEU A 355 15.88 18.73 -3.01
N PRO A 356 17.16 18.76 -3.42
CA PRO A 356 17.68 17.83 -4.41
C PRO A 356 17.61 16.39 -3.90
N ASP A 357 17.26 15.47 -4.79
CA ASP A 357 17.37 14.04 -4.53
C ASP A 357 18.84 13.61 -4.61
N LEU A 358 19.22 12.58 -3.84
CA LEU A 358 20.54 11.99 -3.93
C LEU A 358 20.72 11.33 -5.30
N ASP A 359 21.84 11.62 -5.96
CA ASP A 359 22.21 10.92 -7.18
C ASP A 359 22.27 9.41 -6.92
N ARG A 360 21.57 8.65 -7.76
CA ARG A 360 21.48 7.19 -7.67
C ARG A 360 22.86 6.53 -7.76
N GLN A 361 23.82 7.16 -8.45
CA GLN A 361 25.21 6.69 -8.54
C GLN A 361 25.98 6.83 -7.23
N ALA A 362 25.69 7.87 -6.45
CA ALA A 362 26.31 8.13 -5.16
C ALA A 362 25.67 7.32 -4.02
N ALA A 363 24.46 6.78 -4.22
CA ALA A 363 23.76 6.02 -3.21
C ALA A 363 24.39 4.63 -2.99
N LYS A 364 24.71 4.29 -1.74
CA LYS A 364 25.12 2.92 -1.35
C LYS A 364 23.92 1.98 -1.31
N ARG A 365 23.44 1.57 -2.49
CA ARG A 365 22.20 0.78 -2.70
C ARG A 365 22.21 -0.59 -2.02
N THR A 366 23.39 -1.15 -1.74
CA THR A 366 23.57 -2.45 -1.08
C THR A 366 23.38 -2.41 0.44
N ALA A 367 23.25 -1.21 1.01
CA ALA A 367 23.01 -1.01 2.44
C ALA A 367 21.69 -0.28 2.66
N LEU A 368 20.95 -0.68 3.69
CA LEU A 368 19.61 -0.14 3.97
C LEU A 368 19.58 1.41 4.08
N PRO A 369 20.51 2.09 4.78
CA PRO A 369 20.50 3.54 4.85
C PRO A 369 20.62 4.21 3.47
N GLY A 370 21.52 3.72 2.61
CA GLY A 370 21.73 4.27 1.27
C GLY A 370 20.57 3.94 0.34
N ALA A 371 20.08 2.71 0.38
CA ALA A 371 18.90 2.30 -0.39
C ALA A 371 17.68 3.17 -0.06
N MET A 372 17.47 3.53 1.21
CA MET A 372 16.30 4.30 1.67
C MET A 372 16.38 5.81 1.43
N LEU A 373 17.50 6.32 0.91
CA LEU A 373 17.64 7.71 0.43
C LEU A 373 17.26 7.87 -1.04
N LEU A 374 17.15 6.77 -1.79
CA LEU A 374 16.66 6.84 -3.17
C LEU A 374 15.20 7.33 -3.19
N PRO A 375 14.81 8.13 -4.21
CA PRO A 375 13.43 8.54 -4.37
C PRO A 375 12.52 7.32 -4.60
N PRO A 376 11.36 7.25 -3.92
CA PRO A 376 10.40 6.18 -4.16
C PRO A 376 9.66 6.42 -5.48
N TYR A 377 9.35 5.34 -6.20
CA TYR A 377 8.51 5.35 -7.39
C TYR A 377 7.09 4.81 -7.13
N PHE A 378 6.76 4.58 -5.87
CA PHE A 378 5.46 4.10 -5.41
C PHE A 378 5.09 4.82 -4.11
N GLU A 379 4.04 5.64 -4.14
CA GLU A 379 3.66 6.51 -3.03
C GLU A 379 2.14 6.63 -2.85
N PHE A 380 1.70 6.74 -1.60
CA PHE A 380 0.33 7.14 -1.24
C PHE A 380 -0.80 6.23 -1.78
N SER A 381 -0.50 4.95 -1.97
CA SER A 381 -1.48 3.96 -2.48
C SER A 381 -2.75 3.87 -1.64
N GLY A 382 -3.85 3.39 -2.25
CA GLY A 382 -5.12 3.11 -1.58
C GLY A 382 -5.13 1.89 -0.64
N ALA A 383 -3.95 1.33 -0.32
CA ALA A 383 -3.81 0.13 0.50
C ALA A 383 -4.22 0.37 1.97
N CYS A 384 -4.48 -0.72 2.69
CA CYS A 384 -4.87 -0.68 4.10
C CYS A 384 -3.82 0.02 4.99
N VAL A 385 -4.27 0.56 6.12
CA VAL A 385 -3.38 1.07 7.19
C VAL A 385 -2.48 -0.06 7.67
N GLY A 386 -1.15 0.08 7.49
CA GLY A 386 -0.19 -0.95 7.90
C GLY A 386 -0.03 -2.15 6.95
N CYS A 387 -0.50 -2.04 5.69
CA CYS A 387 -0.45 -3.12 4.69
C CYS A 387 0.94 -3.78 4.60
N GLY A 388 0.98 -5.12 4.59
CA GLY A 388 2.22 -5.89 4.46
C GLY A 388 2.76 -6.05 3.04
N GLU A 389 2.00 -5.69 2.01
CA GLU A 389 2.42 -5.86 0.61
C GLU A 389 3.28 -4.69 0.10
N THR A 390 2.85 -3.46 0.36
CA THR A 390 3.36 -2.26 -0.32
C THR A 390 4.82 -1.89 0.00
N PRO A 391 5.41 -2.20 1.19
CA PRO A 391 6.84 -1.99 1.40
C PRO A 391 7.73 -2.77 0.43
N TYR A 392 7.29 -3.96 -0.03
CA TYR A 392 8.03 -4.74 -1.03
C TYR A 392 7.98 -4.10 -2.42
N ILE A 393 6.81 -3.64 -2.87
CA ILE A 393 6.67 -2.91 -4.15
C ILE A 393 7.46 -1.61 -4.10
N ARG A 394 7.37 -0.87 -2.99
CA ARG A 394 8.17 0.35 -2.77
C ARG A 394 9.66 0.05 -2.88
N LEU A 395 10.15 -1.04 -2.27
CA LEU A 395 11.55 -1.43 -2.38
C LEU A 395 11.96 -1.73 -3.83
N ALA A 396 11.19 -2.58 -4.54
CA ALA A 396 11.48 -2.95 -5.93
C ALA A 396 11.55 -1.71 -6.83
N THR A 397 10.52 -0.86 -6.75
CA THR A 397 10.41 0.34 -7.57
C THR A 397 11.46 1.39 -7.19
N GLN A 398 11.80 1.55 -5.91
CA GLN A 398 12.88 2.45 -5.49
C GLN A 398 14.25 2.01 -6.03
N LEU A 399 14.50 0.70 -6.09
CA LEU A 399 15.75 0.14 -6.61
C LEU A 399 15.82 0.16 -8.13
N PHE A 400 14.73 -0.09 -8.87
CA PHE A 400 14.78 -0.36 -10.32
C PHE A 400 13.72 0.39 -11.16
N GLY A 401 12.92 1.23 -10.53
CA GLY A 401 11.70 1.84 -11.09
C GLY A 401 11.95 2.78 -12.27
N ASP A 402 13.14 3.35 -12.39
CA ASP A 402 13.55 4.22 -13.50
C ASP A 402 13.68 3.47 -14.85
N ARG A 403 13.61 2.14 -14.83
CA ARG A 403 13.64 1.27 -16.01
C ARG A 403 12.72 0.04 -15.89
N MET A 404 11.72 0.11 -15.01
CA MET A 404 10.86 -1.02 -14.70
C MET A 404 9.63 -1.10 -15.62
N LEU A 405 9.32 -2.32 -16.07
CA LEU A 405 8.04 -2.68 -16.69
C LEU A 405 7.30 -3.62 -15.73
N ILE A 406 6.05 -3.34 -15.38
CA ILE A 406 5.27 -4.13 -14.44
C ILE A 406 4.07 -4.76 -15.14
N ALA A 407 4.05 -6.09 -15.17
CA ALA A 407 2.86 -6.91 -15.34
C ALA A 407 2.29 -7.22 -13.94
N ASN A 408 1.08 -6.73 -13.64
CA ASN A 408 0.45 -6.94 -12.35
C ASN A 408 -0.81 -7.81 -12.47
N ALA A 409 -0.90 -8.89 -11.70
CA ALA A 409 -2.08 -9.73 -11.65
C ALA A 409 -3.24 -9.00 -10.97
N THR A 410 -4.48 -9.33 -11.33
CA THR A 410 -5.64 -8.79 -10.63
C THR A 410 -5.65 -9.26 -9.17
N GLY A 411 -5.81 -8.33 -8.23
CA GLY A 411 -5.76 -8.63 -6.79
C GLY A 411 -5.61 -7.36 -5.96
N CYS A 412 -5.20 -7.47 -4.68
CA CYS A 412 -4.93 -6.28 -3.86
C CYS A 412 -3.96 -5.32 -4.57
N SER A 413 -2.88 -5.86 -5.15
CA SER A 413 -1.84 -5.08 -5.82
C SER A 413 -2.33 -4.31 -7.04
N SER A 414 -3.30 -4.82 -7.80
CA SER A 414 -3.91 -4.03 -8.88
C SER A 414 -4.90 -2.98 -8.36
N ILE A 415 -5.64 -3.29 -7.29
CA ILE A 415 -6.60 -2.35 -6.70
C ILE A 415 -5.89 -1.15 -6.09
N TYR A 416 -4.95 -1.32 -5.15
CA TYR A 416 -4.25 -0.16 -4.62
C TYR A 416 -3.20 0.41 -5.58
N GLY A 417 -2.83 -0.34 -6.63
CA GLY A 417 -1.82 0.03 -7.63
C GLY A 417 -2.34 0.83 -8.83
N ALA A 418 -3.63 0.71 -9.17
CA ALA A 418 -4.21 1.46 -10.30
C ALA A 418 -5.74 1.59 -10.25
N ASN A 419 -6.33 1.70 -9.06
CA ASN A 419 -7.74 2.07 -8.97
C ASN A 419 -7.94 3.55 -9.31
N LEU A 420 -8.36 3.79 -10.56
CA LEU A 420 -8.59 5.12 -11.10
C LEU A 420 -9.57 5.93 -10.23
N PRO A 421 -9.38 7.26 -10.11
CA PRO A 421 -8.50 8.10 -10.91
C PRO A 421 -7.04 8.17 -10.44
N THR A 422 -6.68 7.51 -9.34
CA THR A 422 -5.38 7.69 -8.69
C THR A 422 -4.47 6.48 -8.81
N THR A 423 -3.22 6.74 -9.15
CA THR A 423 -2.17 5.70 -9.22
C THR A 423 -0.98 6.12 -8.34
N PRO A 424 -0.46 5.20 -7.50
CA PRO A 424 0.70 5.45 -6.65
C PRO A 424 2.04 5.38 -7.37
N TYR A 425 2.10 4.73 -8.54
CA TYR A 425 3.33 4.68 -9.34
C TYR A 425 3.65 6.08 -9.84
N CYS A 426 4.85 6.58 -9.63
CA CYS A 426 5.24 7.94 -10.00
C CYS A 426 6.52 7.98 -10.84
N LYS A 427 6.97 9.19 -11.19
CA LYS A 427 8.15 9.43 -12.03
C LYS A 427 9.20 10.22 -11.27
N ASP A 428 10.46 10.07 -11.67
CA ASP A 428 11.56 10.93 -11.23
C ASP A 428 11.56 12.29 -11.95
N THR A 429 12.51 13.14 -11.59
CA THR A 429 12.73 14.46 -12.20
C THR A 429 13.10 14.41 -13.69
N HIS A 430 13.52 13.25 -14.20
CA HIS A 430 13.78 13.01 -15.62
C HIS A 430 12.57 12.43 -16.36
N GLY A 431 11.41 12.31 -15.70
CA GLY A 431 10.18 11.78 -16.27
C GLY A 431 10.15 10.25 -16.41
N ARG A 432 11.11 9.53 -15.82
CA ARG A 432 11.19 8.07 -15.86
C ARG A 432 10.45 7.47 -14.67
N GLY A 433 9.87 6.30 -14.83
CA GLY A 433 9.20 5.58 -13.75
C GLY A 433 8.65 4.25 -14.25
N PRO A 434 8.05 3.45 -13.35
CA PRO A 434 7.49 2.16 -13.74
C PRO A 434 6.37 2.34 -14.76
N ALA A 435 6.48 1.65 -15.90
CA ALA A 435 5.32 1.44 -16.77
C ALA A 435 4.53 0.25 -16.19
N TRP A 436 3.27 0.48 -15.85
CA TRP A 436 2.44 -0.49 -15.14
C TRP A 436 1.24 -0.89 -15.98
N SER A 437 0.91 -2.18 -16.00
CA SER A 437 -0.30 -2.70 -16.62
C SER A 437 -0.85 -3.91 -15.86
N ASN A 438 -2.17 -4.02 -15.81
CA ASN A 438 -2.90 -5.22 -15.37
C ASN A 438 -3.67 -5.76 -16.57
N SER A 439 -3.31 -6.97 -17.01
CA SER A 439 -4.09 -7.73 -18.00
C SER A 439 -5.28 -8.39 -17.29
N LEU A 440 -5.16 -9.65 -16.86
CA LEU A 440 -6.20 -10.38 -16.14
C LEU A 440 -5.66 -10.94 -14.82
N PHE A 441 -6.45 -11.81 -14.19
CA PHE A 441 -6.06 -12.48 -12.95
C PHE A 441 -5.18 -13.69 -13.24
N GLU A 442 -5.51 -14.42 -14.29
CA GLU A 442 -4.98 -15.73 -14.65
C GLU A 442 -3.71 -15.68 -15.52
N ASP A 443 -3.50 -14.61 -16.29
CA ASP A 443 -2.51 -14.55 -17.38
C ASP A 443 -1.26 -13.71 -17.07
N ASN A 444 -1.09 -13.28 -15.83
CA ASN A 444 -0.10 -12.26 -15.49
C ASN A 444 1.36 -12.70 -15.76
N ALA A 445 1.65 -13.99 -15.62
CA ALA A 445 3.00 -14.50 -15.87
C ALA A 445 3.32 -14.39 -17.38
N GLU A 446 2.41 -14.89 -18.20
CA GLU A 446 2.46 -14.89 -19.65
C GLU A 446 2.45 -13.46 -20.21
N PHE A 447 1.67 -12.57 -19.59
CA PHE A 447 1.64 -11.15 -19.92
C PHE A 447 3.01 -10.50 -19.70
N GLY A 448 3.64 -10.74 -18.54
CA GLY A 448 5.00 -10.26 -18.27
C GLY A 448 6.06 -10.88 -19.15
N LEU A 449 5.92 -12.16 -19.50
CA LEU A 449 6.78 -12.81 -20.49
C LEU A 449 6.64 -12.13 -21.87
N GLY A 450 5.42 -11.77 -22.28
CA GLY A 450 5.19 -10.96 -23.47
C GLY A 450 5.93 -9.62 -23.46
N LEU A 451 5.90 -8.89 -22.33
CA LEU A 451 6.65 -7.64 -22.16
C LEU A 451 8.17 -7.84 -22.32
N ARG A 452 8.70 -8.94 -21.77
CA ARG A 452 10.12 -9.33 -21.90
C ARG A 452 10.49 -9.58 -23.35
N LEU A 453 9.75 -10.47 -24.02
CA LEU A 453 10.00 -10.84 -25.42
C LEU A 453 9.89 -9.63 -26.36
N ALA A 454 8.89 -8.77 -26.16
CA ALA A 454 8.74 -7.55 -26.94
C ALA A 454 9.94 -6.61 -26.76
N THR A 455 10.37 -6.40 -25.51
CA THR A 455 11.53 -5.54 -25.23
C THR A 455 12.83 -6.11 -25.81
N ASP A 456 13.03 -7.43 -25.75
CA ASP A 456 14.20 -8.06 -26.37
C ASP A 456 14.22 -7.87 -27.88
N LYS A 457 13.07 -8.08 -28.55
CA LYS A 457 12.97 -7.90 -30.00
C LYS A 457 13.19 -6.45 -30.42
N LEU A 458 12.69 -5.48 -29.66
CA LEU A 458 12.97 -4.07 -29.91
C LEU A 458 14.45 -3.72 -29.71
N ALA A 459 15.11 -4.32 -28.72
CA ALA A 459 16.54 -4.12 -28.48
C ALA A 459 17.41 -4.80 -29.55
N GLU A 460 17.03 -5.99 -30.02
CA GLU A 460 17.65 -6.67 -31.16
C GLU A 460 17.55 -5.81 -32.42
N ALA A 461 16.37 -5.30 -32.75
CA ALA A 461 16.15 -4.41 -33.88
C ALA A 461 17.00 -3.14 -33.79
N ALA A 462 17.09 -2.51 -32.60
CA ALA A 462 17.95 -1.35 -32.38
C ALA A 462 19.43 -1.67 -32.60
N ARG A 463 19.92 -2.83 -32.14
CA ARG A 463 21.31 -3.27 -32.37
C ARG A 463 21.60 -3.53 -33.85
N THR A 464 20.70 -4.18 -34.57
CA THR A 464 20.85 -4.42 -36.01
C THR A 464 20.90 -3.11 -36.79
N GLN A 465 20.01 -2.17 -36.50
CA GLN A 465 20.01 -0.84 -37.14
C GLN A 465 21.26 -0.03 -36.78
N LEU A 466 21.71 -0.10 -35.51
CA LEU A 466 22.95 0.53 -35.08
C LEU A 466 24.16 -0.01 -35.85
N GLN A 467 24.24 -1.32 -36.06
CA GLN A 467 25.30 -1.95 -36.87
C GLN A 467 25.25 -1.51 -38.34
N ALA A 468 24.05 -1.38 -38.92
CA ALA A 468 23.89 -0.90 -40.29
C ALA A 468 24.33 0.57 -40.47
N LEU A 469 24.13 1.40 -39.45
CA LEU A 469 24.55 2.81 -39.44
C LEU A 469 25.98 3.02 -38.91
N ALA A 470 26.66 1.97 -38.43
CA ALA A 470 27.99 2.06 -37.84
C ALA A 470 29.03 2.81 -38.70
N PRO A 471 29.06 2.67 -40.05
CA PRO A 471 30.00 3.43 -40.88
C PRO A 471 29.82 4.94 -40.86
N GLN A 472 28.67 5.44 -40.37
CA GLN A 472 28.30 6.85 -40.30
C GLN A 472 28.38 7.41 -38.86
N LEU A 473 28.80 6.59 -37.90
CA LEU A 473 28.82 6.91 -36.47
C LEU A 473 30.24 6.75 -35.92
N ASP A 474 30.48 7.34 -34.74
CA ASP A 474 31.74 7.13 -34.02
C ASP A 474 31.90 5.64 -33.65
N PRO A 475 32.98 4.96 -34.09
CA PRO A 475 33.22 3.55 -33.76
C PRO A 475 33.25 3.25 -32.26
N ALA A 476 33.81 4.14 -31.44
CA ALA A 476 33.89 3.96 -30.00
C ALA A 476 32.50 4.02 -29.35
N LEU A 477 31.62 4.90 -29.86
CA LEU A 477 30.22 4.97 -29.42
C LEU A 477 29.46 3.68 -29.78
N VAL A 478 29.62 3.19 -31.01
CA VAL A 478 28.97 1.96 -31.48
C VAL A 478 29.41 0.76 -30.64
N THR A 479 30.71 0.54 -30.47
CA THR A 479 31.24 -0.56 -29.65
C THR A 479 30.76 -0.43 -28.20
N GLY A 480 30.84 0.77 -27.63
CA GLY A 480 30.38 1.03 -26.26
C GLY A 480 28.89 0.76 -26.05
N LEU A 481 28.03 1.00 -27.04
CA LEU A 481 26.60 0.70 -26.97
C LEU A 481 26.30 -0.80 -27.05
N LEU A 482 27.04 -1.52 -27.88
CA LEU A 482 26.83 -2.95 -28.14
C LEU A 482 27.38 -3.85 -27.03
N GLU A 483 28.49 -3.46 -26.41
CA GLU A 483 29.23 -4.28 -25.43
C GLU A 483 29.02 -3.84 -23.96
N ALA A 484 28.13 -2.87 -23.71
CA ALA A 484 27.92 -2.33 -22.36
C ALA A 484 27.46 -3.38 -21.34
N ASP A 485 28.20 -3.48 -20.22
CA ASP A 485 27.73 -4.19 -19.03
C ASP A 485 26.72 -3.33 -18.26
N GLN A 486 25.47 -3.77 -18.27
CA GLN A 486 24.33 -3.08 -17.69
C GLN A 486 23.82 -3.73 -16.38
N ARG A 487 24.65 -4.54 -15.71
CA ARG A 487 24.28 -5.24 -14.47
C ARG A 487 24.32 -4.35 -13.23
N SER A 488 24.90 -3.15 -13.30
CA SER A 488 25.04 -2.21 -12.19
C SER A 488 24.38 -0.84 -12.47
N GLU A 489 24.16 -0.03 -11.43
CA GLU A 489 23.65 1.35 -11.62
C GLU A 489 24.58 2.19 -12.50
N ALA A 490 25.89 2.08 -12.27
CA ALA A 490 26.89 2.81 -13.04
C ALA A 490 26.84 2.41 -14.52
N GLY A 491 26.78 1.10 -14.80
CA GLY A 491 26.66 0.59 -16.18
C GLY A 491 25.39 1.07 -16.89
N ILE A 492 24.25 1.11 -16.18
CA ILE A 492 23.00 1.67 -16.71
C ILE A 492 23.11 3.18 -16.96
N HIS A 493 23.75 3.92 -16.05
CA HIS A 493 23.98 5.36 -16.22
C HIS A 493 24.86 5.65 -17.43
N GLU A 494 26.01 4.99 -17.55
CA GLU A 494 26.89 5.14 -18.70
C GLU A 494 26.18 4.77 -20.01
N GLN A 495 25.36 3.71 -20.02
CA GLN A 495 24.59 3.36 -21.21
C GLN A 495 23.58 4.45 -21.58
N ARG A 496 22.98 5.15 -20.61
CA ARG A 496 22.09 6.29 -20.89
C ARG A 496 22.84 7.44 -21.55
N GLU A 497 24.04 7.76 -21.08
CA GLU A 497 24.89 8.78 -21.71
C GLU A 497 25.24 8.39 -23.16
N ARG A 498 25.59 7.12 -23.39
CA ARG A 498 25.82 6.60 -24.75
C ARG A 498 24.57 6.69 -25.63
N VAL A 499 23.39 6.34 -25.11
CA VAL A 499 22.11 6.44 -25.86
C VAL A 499 21.74 7.90 -26.14
N ALA A 500 21.99 8.83 -25.21
CA ALA A 500 21.79 10.25 -25.43
C ALA A 500 22.71 10.78 -26.54
N ALA A 501 24.00 10.40 -26.51
CA ALA A 501 24.96 10.73 -27.56
C ALA A 501 24.56 10.13 -28.92
N LEU A 502 24.06 8.89 -28.94
CA LEU A 502 23.53 8.26 -30.14
C LEU A 502 22.36 9.06 -30.72
N LYS A 503 21.35 9.41 -29.91
CA LYS A 503 20.20 10.19 -30.36
C LYS A 503 20.60 11.53 -30.98
N ALA A 504 21.58 12.21 -30.37
CA ALA A 504 22.13 13.45 -30.93
C ALA A 504 22.82 13.23 -32.29
N ALA A 505 23.64 12.17 -32.41
CA ALA A 505 24.29 11.82 -33.68
C ALA A 505 23.30 11.44 -34.78
N LEU A 506 22.25 10.67 -34.45
CA LEU A 506 21.20 10.28 -35.39
C LEU A 506 20.38 11.48 -35.88
N ALA A 507 20.07 12.43 -34.98
CA ALA A 507 19.40 13.67 -35.36
C ALA A 507 20.24 14.49 -36.35
N ALA A 508 21.57 14.50 -36.21
CA ALA A 508 22.47 15.18 -37.14
C ALA A 508 22.56 14.49 -38.51
N LEU A 509 22.42 13.16 -38.59
CA LEU A 509 22.36 12.44 -39.86
C LEU A 509 21.06 12.75 -40.63
N GLY A 510 19.93 12.89 -39.93
CA GLY A 510 18.66 13.32 -40.53
C GLY A 510 18.11 12.40 -41.63
N THR A 511 18.47 11.12 -41.62
CA THR A 511 17.97 10.13 -42.59
C THR A 511 16.79 9.35 -42.02
N PRO A 512 15.89 8.81 -42.87
CA PRO A 512 14.80 7.95 -42.38
C PRO A 512 15.27 6.76 -41.54
N ALA A 513 16.43 6.17 -41.88
CA ALA A 513 17.02 5.09 -41.10
C ALA A 513 17.50 5.57 -39.71
N ALA A 514 18.06 6.79 -39.63
CA ALA A 514 18.46 7.37 -38.36
C ALA A 514 17.26 7.72 -37.48
N GLU A 515 16.17 8.21 -38.05
CA GLU A 515 14.90 8.46 -37.34
C GLU A 515 14.29 7.17 -36.78
N GLN A 516 14.30 6.08 -37.57
CA GLN A 516 13.84 4.76 -37.11
C GLN A 516 14.67 4.25 -35.93
N LEU A 517 16.01 4.33 -36.01
CA LEU A 517 16.86 3.93 -34.89
C LEU A 517 16.66 4.84 -33.67
N ALA A 518 16.48 6.15 -33.87
CA ALA A 518 16.26 7.09 -32.77
C ALA A 518 14.99 6.77 -31.98
N ALA A 519 13.93 6.31 -32.65
CA ALA A 519 12.68 5.85 -32.02
C ALA A 519 12.87 4.59 -31.17
N LEU A 520 13.86 3.75 -31.48
CA LEU A 520 14.16 2.51 -30.77
C LEU A 520 15.33 2.66 -29.78
N ALA A 521 16.14 3.71 -29.86
CA ALA A 521 17.42 3.80 -29.15
C ALA A 521 17.33 3.57 -27.63
N ASP A 522 16.23 3.93 -26.98
CA ASP A 522 16.03 3.69 -25.54
C ASP A 522 15.88 2.20 -25.17
N THR A 523 15.68 1.31 -26.13
CA THR A 523 15.62 -0.15 -25.92
C THR A 523 17.02 -0.76 -25.79
N LEU A 524 18.08 0.00 -26.13
CA LEU A 524 19.48 -0.35 -25.83
C LEU A 524 19.80 -0.28 -24.33
N ILE A 525 18.92 0.35 -23.53
CA ILE A 525 18.98 0.34 -22.06
C ILE A 525 18.17 -0.86 -21.56
N ARG A 526 18.81 -1.77 -20.81
CA ARG A 526 18.18 -2.97 -20.24
C ARG A 526 16.97 -2.59 -19.39
N ARG A 527 15.79 -3.10 -19.74
CA ARG A 527 14.58 -2.97 -18.92
C ARG A 527 14.55 -4.04 -17.82
N SER A 528 14.00 -3.68 -16.67
CA SER A 528 13.74 -4.60 -15.57
C SER A 528 12.26 -5.02 -15.63
N VAL A 529 11.97 -6.24 -16.08
CA VAL A 529 10.58 -6.74 -16.20
C VAL A 529 10.17 -7.40 -14.89
N TRP A 530 9.08 -6.92 -14.30
CA TRP A 530 8.53 -7.38 -13.03
C TRP A 530 7.11 -7.93 -13.19
N ILE A 531 6.86 -9.11 -12.65
CA ILE A 531 5.59 -9.82 -12.65
C ILE A 531 5.11 -9.87 -11.20
N ILE A 532 4.15 -9.01 -10.85
CA ILE A 532 3.71 -8.81 -9.47
C ILE A 532 2.31 -9.38 -9.27
N GLY A 533 2.09 -10.15 -8.22
CA GLY A 533 0.75 -10.64 -7.88
C GLY A 533 0.66 -11.26 -6.49
N GLY A 534 -0.57 -11.50 -6.04
CA GLY A 534 -0.83 -12.14 -4.75
C GLY A 534 -0.74 -13.66 -4.80
N ASP A 535 -0.87 -14.31 -3.64
CA ASP A 535 -0.84 -15.77 -3.54
C ASP A 535 -1.95 -16.47 -4.34
N GLY A 536 -3.14 -15.88 -4.43
CA GLY A 536 -4.23 -16.46 -5.22
C GLY A 536 -3.94 -16.57 -6.71
N TRP A 537 -3.14 -15.65 -7.26
CA TRP A 537 -2.65 -15.77 -8.61
C TRP A 537 -1.58 -16.86 -8.70
N ALA A 538 -0.50 -16.70 -7.94
CA ALA A 538 0.71 -17.51 -8.09
C ALA A 538 0.52 -18.99 -7.70
N TYR A 539 -0.32 -19.27 -6.70
CA TYR A 539 -0.51 -20.63 -6.20
C TYR A 539 -1.67 -21.35 -6.89
N ASP A 540 -2.68 -20.60 -7.35
CA ASP A 540 -3.92 -21.13 -7.90
C ASP A 540 -4.12 -20.85 -9.39
N ILE A 541 -4.82 -19.77 -9.72
CA ILE A 541 -5.39 -19.59 -11.06
C ILE A 541 -4.32 -19.36 -12.14
N GLY A 542 -3.26 -18.61 -11.80
CA GLY A 542 -2.16 -18.32 -12.71
C GLY A 542 -0.95 -19.23 -12.52
N PHE A 543 -1.06 -20.30 -11.71
CA PHE A 543 0.08 -21.17 -11.45
C PHE A 543 0.58 -21.88 -12.71
N GLY A 544 -0.31 -22.31 -13.61
CA GLY A 544 0.11 -22.96 -14.86
C GLY A 544 0.94 -22.05 -15.75
N GLY A 545 0.53 -20.78 -15.88
CA GLY A 545 1.29 -19.75 -16.58
C GLY A 545 2.60 -19.41 -15.89
N LEU A 546 2.56 -19.25 -14.55
CA LEU A 546 3.74 -19.03 -13.74
C LEU A 546 4.78 -20.15 -13.92
N ASP A 547 4.35 -21.41 -13.82
CA ASP A 547 5.20 -22.59 -14.01
C ASP A 547 5.87 -22.60 -15.40
N HIS A 548 5.12 -22.26 -16.45
CA HIS A 548 5.68 -22.11 -17.79
C HIS A 548 6.75 -21.00 -17.89
N VAL A 549 6.51 -19.86 -17.22
CA VAL A 549 7.50 -18.78 -17.17
C VAL A 549 8.73 -19.18 -16.37
N LEU A 550 8.58 -19.89 -15.25
CA LEU A 550 9.70 -20.45 -14.48
C LEU A 550 10.60 -21.34 -15.35
N ALA A 551 9.99 -22.18 -16.20
CA ALA A 551 10.70 -23.07 -17.12
C ALA A 551 11.39 -22.34 -18.30
N SER A 552 11.04 -21.08 -18.59
CA SER A 552 11.43 -20.40 -19.83
C SER A 552 12.89 -19.94 -19.89
N GLY A 553 13.55 -19.77 -18.74
CA GLY A 553 14.89 -19.20 -18.62
C GLY A 553 15.00 -17.71 -18.99
N GLN A 554 13.88 -17.01 -19.23
CA GLN A 554 13.88 -15.60 -19.61
C GLN A 554 14.22 -14.67 -18.43
N ASP A 555 14.85 -13.52 -18.70
CA ASP A 555 15.23 -12.51 -17.69
C ASP A 555 14.00 -11.72 -17.20
N VAL A 556 13.26 -12.30 -16.25
CA VAL A 556 12.09 -11.70 -15.60
C VAL A 556 12.14 -11.87 -14.08
N ASN A 557 11.59 -10.89 -13.36
CA ASN A 557 11.51 -10.90 -11.90
C ASN A 557 10.06 -11.08 -11.45
N ILE A 558 9.76 -12.14 -10.73
CA ILE A 558 8.43 -12.43 -10.18
C ILE A 558 8.40 -12.03 -8.70
N LEU A 559 7.43 -11.23 -8.30
CA LEU A 559 7.17 -10.86 -6.91
C LEU A 559 5.80 -11.37 -6.48
N VAL A 560 5.79 -12.41 -5.64
CA VAL A 560 4.59 -12.96 -5.03
C VAL A 560 4.37 -12.35 -3.66
N LEU A 561 3.29 -11.60 -3.52
CA LEU A 561 2.86 -10.96 -2.28
C LEU A 561 1.95 -11.96 -1.53
N ASP A 562 2.57 -12.83 -0.74
CA ASP A 562 1.88 -13.96 -0.13
C ASP A 562 1.15 -13.54 1.15
N THR A 563 -0.15 -13.32 1.00
CA THR A 563 -1.07 -13.06 2.11
C THR A 563 -1.74 -14.34 2.59
N GLU A 564 -1.43 -15.48 2.00
CA GLU A 564 -1.99 -16.80 2.31
C GLU A 564 -3.53 -16.90 2.24
N VAL A 565 -4.21 -15.95 1.60
CA VAL A 565 -5.67 -15.92 1.36
C VAL A 565 -5.97 -15.00 0.18
N TYR A 566 -7.15 -15.10 -0.41
CA TYR A 566 -7.59 -14.12 -1.42
C TYR A 566 -8.05 -12.85 -0.71
N SER A 567 -7.09 -12.00 -0.38
CA SER A 567 -7.29 -10.80 0.43
C SER A 567 -8.29 -9.81 -0.21
N ASN A 568 -8.31 -9.70 -1.54
CA ASN A 568 -9.18 -8.72 -2.22
C ASN A 568 -10.66 -9.06 -2.15
N THR A 569 -11.01 -10.33 -2.36
CA THR A 569 -12.39 -10.81 -2.45
C THR A 569 -12.98 -11.20 -1.08
N GLY A 570 -12.29 -10.83 0.00
CA GLY A 570 -12.77 -10.98 1.38
C GLY A 570 -12.32 -12.27 2.07
N GLY A 571 -11.10 -12.75 1.79
CA GLY A 571 -10.43 -13.78 2.57
C GLY A 571 -10.87 -15.21 2.25
N GLN A 572 -10.90 -15.59 0.97
CA GLN A 572 -11.08 -16.97 0.55
C GLN A 572 -9.80 -17.79 0.76
N ASN A 573 -10.00 -19.08 1.02
CA ASN A 573 -8.94 -20.09 1.04
C ASN A 573 -8.18 -20.14 -0.31
N SER A 574 -6.86 -20.19 -0.26
CA SER A 574 -5.95 -20.42 -1.38
C SER A 574 -5.09 -21.68 -1.14
N LYS A 575 -4.40 -22.18 -2.16
CA LYS A 575 -3.37 -23.23 -1.91
C LYS A 575 -2.20 -22.72 -1.05
N ALA A 576 -2.06 -21.41 -0.87
CA ALA A 576 -1.10 -20.80 0.04
C ALA A 576 -1.61 -20.70 1.49
N THR A 577 -2.90 -20.86 1.76
CA THR A 577 -3.45 -20.85 3.12
C THR A 577 -2.80 -21.95 3.98
N PRO A 578 -2.38 -21.66 5.22
CA PRO A 578 -1.71 -22.64 6.07
C PRO A 578 -2.69 -23.60 6.74
N LEU A 579 -2.13 -24.69 7.27
CA LEU A 579 -2.87 -25.69 8.01
C LEU A 579 -3.47 -25.05 9.28
N GLY A 580 -4.74 -25.34 9.55
CA GLY A 580 -5.47 -24.81 10.71
C GLY A 580 -6.05 -23.40 10.54
N ALA A 581 -5.70 -22.66 9.48
CA ALA A 581 -6.27 -21.34 9.25
C ALA A 581 -7.73 -21.43 8.77
N VAL A 582 -8.59 -20.60 9.35
CA VAL A 582 -9.99 -20.40 8.97
C VAL A 582 -10.07 -19.33 7.89
N ALA A 583 -10.74 -19.67 6.81
CA ALA A 583 -11.03 -18.77 5.68
C ALA A 583 -12.39 -19.13 5.07
N LYS A 584 -12.91 -18.30 4.15
CA LYS A 584 -14.08 -18.73 3.36
C LYS A 584 -13.71 -19.98 2.55
N PHE A 585 -14.61 -20.97 2.53
CA PHE A 585 -14.37 -22.34 2.01
C PHE A 585 -13.40 -23.20 2.84
N ALA A 586 -12.99 -22.75 4.04
CA ALA A 586 -12.22 -23.52 5.02
C ALA A 586 -12.66 -23.16 6.45
N ALA A 587 -13.97 -23.20 6.71
CA ALA A 587 -14.56 -22.73 7.98
C ALA A 587 -14.10 -23.56 9.19
N GLY A 588 -13.87 -24.86 9.02
CA GLY A 588 -13.35 -25.76 10.06
C GLY A 588 -11.84 -25.75 10.23
N GLY A 589 -11.15 -24.75 9.66
CA GLY A 589 -9.70 -24.74 9.50
C GLY A 589 -9.26 -25.56 8.30
N LYS A 590 -8.26 -25.08 7.56
CA LYS A 590 -7.73 -25.81 6.40
C LYS A 590 -6.99 -27.09 6.83
N PRO A 591 -7.38 -28.28 6.33
CA PRO A 591 -6.74 -29.54 6.73
C PRO A 591 -5.43 -29.81 5.99
N ASN A 592 -5.26 -29.23 4.80
CA ASN A 592 -4.11 -29.47 3.94
C ASN A 592 -2.98 -28.49 4.23
N ARG A 593 -1.72 -28.96 4.16
CA ARG A 593 -0.54 -28.09 4.22
C ARG A 593 -0.54 -27.02 3.12
N LYS A 594 0.21 -25.94 3.36
CA LYS A 594 0.52 -24.92 2.35
C LYS A 594 1.26 -25.57 1.17
N LYS A 595 0.89 -25.24 -0.07
CA LYS A 595 1.67 -25.63 -1.26
C LYS A 595 3.03 -24.94 -1.20
N ASP A 596 4.11 -25.68 -1.42
CA ASP A 596 5.47 -25.13 -1.31
C ASP A 596 5.96 -24.62 -2.67
N LEU A 597 5.63 -23.36 -2.99
CA LEU A 597 6.04 -22.73 -4.25
C LEU A 597 7.55 -22.50 -4.34
N ALA A 598 8.23 -22.22 -3.21
CA ALA A 598 9.68 -22.03 -3.20
C ALA A 598 10.37 -23.32 -3.66
N ARG A 599 9.97 -24.47 -3.09
CA ARG A 599 10.52 -25.77 -3.48
C ARG A 599 10.25 -26.11 -4.94
N ILE A 600 9.01 -25.92 -5.40
CA ILE A 600 8.64 -26.16 -6.81
C ILE A 600 9.51 -25.33 -7.75
N ALA A 601 9.74 -24.05 -7.43
CA ALA A 601 10.58 -23.19 -8.26
C ALA A 601 12.06 -23.62 -8.24
N MET A 602 12.57 -24.11 -7.10
CA MET A 602 13.96 -24.58 -6.98
C MET A 602 14.23 -25.86 -7.79
N ASP A 603 13.20 -26.67 -8.08
CA ASP A 603 13.34 -27.91 -8.85
C ASP A 603 13.73 -27.66 -10.33
N TYR A 604 13.52 -26.45 -10.86
CA TYR A 604 13.98 -26.07 -12.21
C TYR A 604 15.49 -25.84 -12.31
N GLU A 605 16.18 -25.73 -11.18
CA GLU A 605 17.62 -25.51 -11.04
C GLU A 605 18.21 -24.19 -11.57
N ASN A 606 17.64 -23.62 -12.63
CA ASN A 606 18.04 -22.37 -13.26
C ASN A 606 17.13 -21.17 -12.89
N VAL A 607 16.37 -21.28 -11.81
CA VAL A 607 15.52 -20.22 -11.29
C VAL A 607 16.13 -19.69 -10.01
N PHE A 608 16.31 -18.37 -9.90
CA PHE A 608 16.64 -17.75 -8.61
C PHE A 608 15.39 -17.72 -7.73
N VAL A 609 15.48 -18.20 -6.50
CA VAL A 609 14.34 -18.24 -5.56
C VAL A 609 14.71 -17.52 -4.27
N ALA A 610 13.84 -16.64 -3.77
CA ALA A 610 13.98 -16.09 -2.44
C ALA A 610 12.65 -16.08 -1.68
N GLN A 611 12.70 -16.42 -0.41
CA GLN A 611 11.56 -16.30 0.51
C GLN A 611 11.89 -15.28 1.58
N VAL A 612 11.14 -14.17 1.63
CA VAL A 612 11.51 -12.97 2.39
C VAL A 612 10.43 -12.54 3.38
N ALA A 613 10.86 -11.89 4.47
CA ALA A 613 10.01 -11.22 5.45
C ALA A 613 10.77 -10.01 6.03
N TYR A 614 10.41 -8.78 5.61
CA TYR A 614 11.16 -7.59 5.98
C TYR A 614 11.12 -7.26 7.47
N GLY A 615 10.02 -7.61 8.15
CA GLY A 615 9.88 -7.39 9.59
C GLY A 615 10.77 -8.29 10.43
N ALA A 616 11.17 -9.46 9.88
CA ALA A 616 12.10 -10.37 10.52
C ALA A 616 13.57 -10.06 10.19
N LYS A 617 13.88 -9.81 8.91
CA LYS A 617 15.26 -9.56 8.45
C LYS A 617 15.29 -8.64 7.22
N ASP A 618 15.34 -7.34 7.48
CA ASP A 618 15.37 -6.28 6.46
C ASP A 618 16.55 -6.37 5.50
N VAL A 619 17.77 -6.60 6.02
CA VAL A 619 18.99 -6.74 5.21
C VAL A 619 18.94 -7.94 4.26
N HIS A 620 18.32 -9.05 4.70
CA HIS A 620 18.10 -10.22 3.86
C HIS A 620 17.14 -9.89 2.71
N THR A 621 16.06 -9.18 3.02
CA THR A 621 15.08 -8.75 2.03
C THR A 621 15.72 -7.83 0.98
N LEU A 622 16.48 -6.81 1.40
CA LEU A 622 17.21 -5.93 0.47
C LEU A 622 18.15 -6.74 -0.44
N LYS A 623 18.92 -7.66 0.14
CA LYS A 623 19.85 -8.51 -0.61
C LYS A 623 19.13 -9.40 -1.63
N ALA A 624 18.01 -10.01 -1.25
CA ALA A 624 17.22 -10.86 -2.15
C ALA A 624 16.73 -10.10 -3.40
N PHE A 625 16.28 -8.84 -3.24
CA PHE A 625 15.84 -8.01 -4.39
C PHE A 625 16.99 -7.65 -5.32
N LEU A 626 18.17 -7.32 -4.76
CA LEU A 626 19.37 -7.02 -5.55
C LEU A 626 19.89 -8.27 -6.28
N ASP A 627 19.97 -9.39 -5.57
CA ASP A 627 20.48 -10.65 -6.10
C ASP A 627 19.53 -11.17 -7.22
N ALA A 628 18.21 -11.10 -7.03
CA ALA A 628 17.20 -11.48 -8.02
C ALA A 628 17.25 -10.65 -9.30
N GLU A 629 17.30 -9.31 -9.21
CA GLU A 629 17.28 -8.46 -10.41
C GLU A 629 18.56 -8.54 -11.24
N SER A 630 19.66 -8.88 -10.57
CA SER A 630 20.97 -9.10 -11.21
C SER A 630 21.12 -10.49 -11.84
N TYR A 631 20.22 -11.43 -11.54
CA TYR A 631 20.28 -12.77 -12.08
C TYR A 631 19.82 -12.76 -13.56
N PRO A 632 20.64 -13.21 -14.52
CA PRO A 632 20.29 -13.18 -15.94
C PRO A 632 19.39 -14.37 -16.31
N GLY A 633 18.18 -14.39 -15.75
CA GLY A 633 17.23 -15.49 -15.90
C GLY A 633 15.97 -15.24 -15.08
N VAL A 634 15.19 -16.30 -14.83
CA VAL A 634 13.95 -16.16 -14.08
C VAL A 634 14.26 -16.07 -12.59
N SER A 635 13.73 -15.03 -11.95
CA SER A 635 13.81 -14.84 -10.51
C SER A 635 12.42 -14.83 -9.89
N ILE A 636 12.23 -15.47 -8.73
CA ILE A 636 10.99 -15.41 -7.95
C ILE A 636 11.28 -15.05 -6.50
N ILE A 637 10.60 -14.01 -6.01
CA ILE A 637 10.61 -13.56 -4.62
C ILE A 637 9.22 -13.80 -4.03
N ILE A 638 9.14 -14.62 -2.99
CA ILE A 638 7.92 -14.91 -2.25
C ILE A 638 7.98 -14.15 -0.92
N ALA A 639 7.13 -13.15 -0.77
CA ALA A 639 7.18 -12.16 0.30
C ALA A 639 6.02 -12.32 1.28
N TYR A 640 6.32 -12.64 2.54
CA TYR A 640 5.28 -12.73 3.58
C TYR A 640 4.63 -11.37 3.78
N SER A 641 3.32 -11.31 3.56
CA SER A 641 2.55 -10.07 3.54
C SER A 641 1.37 -10.16 4.51
N PRO A 642 1.56 -9.82 5.80
CA PRO A 642 0.46 -9.78 6.77
C PRO A 642 -0.71 -8.90 6.31
N CYS A 643 -1.93 -9.39 6.51
CA CYS A 643 -3.14 -8.79 5.98
C CYS A 643 -4.23 -8.65 7.06
N ILE A 644 -5.12 -7.68 6.90
CA ILE A 644 -6.32 -7.54 7.74
C ILE A 644 -7.17 -8.83 7.74
N ALA A 645 -7.10 -9.63 6.68
CA ALA A 645 -7.80 -10.91 6.58
C ALA A 645 -7.28 -11.97 7.56
N HIS A 646 -6.08 -11.79 8.11
CA HIS A 646 -5.56 -12.63 9.20
C HIS A 646 -6.25 -12.32 10.53
N GLY A 647 -6.94 -11.17 10.62
CA GLY A 647 -7.54 -10.68 11.86
C GLY A 647 -6.50 -10.22 12.87
N VAL A 648 -5.36 -9.72 12.39
CA VAL A 648 -4.29 -9.15 13.20
C VAL A 648 -4.31 -7.63 13.13
N ASP A 649 -3.96 -6.97 14.24
CA ASP A 649 -3.71 -5.53 14.22
C ASP A 649 -2.42 -5.26 13.43
N LEU A 650 -2.58 -4.67 12.25
CA LEU A 650 -1.47 -4.36 11.34
C LEU A 650 -0.51 -3.29 11.87
N SER A 651 -0.82 -2.63 13.01
CA SER A 651 0.18 -1.85 13.73
C SER A 651 1.33 -2.72 14.28
N ASN A 652 1.14 -4.04 14.35
CA ASN A 652 2.13 -5.03 14.78
C ASN A 652 2.69 -5.87 13.62
N ASN A 653 2.55 -5.40 12.37
CA ASN A 653 2.96 -6.15 11.18
C ASN A 653 4.43 -6.61 11.27
N LEU A 654 5.36 -5.76 11.74
CA LEU A 654 6.78 -6.16 11.88
C LEU A 654 6.94 -7.32 12.85
N ARG A 655 6.32 -7.23 14.02
CA ARG A 655 6.29 -8.30 15.01
C ARG A 655 5.69 -9.58 14.43
N GLN A 656 4.62 -9.51 13.65
CA GLN A 656 4.02 -10.72 13.06
C GLN A 656 4.94 -11.42 12.09
N GLN A 657 5.67 -10.68 11.26
CA GLN A 657 6.67 -11.27 10.37
C GLN A 657 7.82 -11.92 11.17
N ASP A 658 8.29 -11.28 12.24
CA ASP A 658 9.31 -11.85 13.13
C ASP A 658 8.83 -13.14 13.82
N LEU A 659 7.59 -13.17 14.34
CA LEU A 659 6.98 -14.37 14.92
C LEU A 659 6.78 -15.48 13.88
N ALA A 660 6.37 -15.15 12.66
CA ALA A 660 6.23 -16.12 11.57
C ALA A 660 7.57 -16.81 11.24
N VAL A 661 8.68 -16.06 11.22
CA VAL A 661 10.01 -16.64 11.00
C VAL A 661 10.45 -17.46 12.21
N LYS A 662 10.34 -16.92 13.44
CA LYS A 662 10.77 -17.62 14.67
C LYS A 662 10.01 -18.91 14.95
N SER A 663 8.74 -19.00 14.55
CA SER A 663 7.92 -20.21 14.69
C SER A 663 8.17 -21.26 13.59
N GLY A 664 8.93 -20.93 12.54
CA GLY A 664 9.09 -21.77 11.36
C GLY A 664 7.91 -21.74 10.38
N HIS A 665 6.88 -20.95 10.66
CA HIS A 665 5.77 -20.71 9.72
C HIS A 665 6.28 -20.18 8.39
N TRP A 666 7.31 -19.33 8.42
CA TRP A 666 7.91 -18.71 7.25
C TRP A 666 9.45 -18.78 7.27
N PRO A 667 10.09 -19.82 6.71
CA PRO A 667 11.55 -19.85 6.60
C PRO A 667 12.07 -18.75 5.66
N LEU A 668 13.25 -18.21 5.94
CA LEU A 668 13.94 -17.28 5.04
C LEU A 668 14.95 -18.06 4.21
N LEU A 669 14.87 -17.93 2.89
CA LEU A 669 15.64 -18.74 1.94
C LEU A 669 16.16 -17.87 0.80
N ARG A 670 17.35 -18.21 0.28
CA ARG A 670 17.83 -17.77 -1.03
C ARG A 670 18.43 -18.95 -1.77
N TYR A 671 18.04 -19.11 -3.01
CA TYR A 671 18.57 -20.08 -3.95
C TYR A 671 19.14 -19.31 -5.13
N ASP A 672 20.46 -19.37 -5.30
CA ASP A 672 21.15 -18.66 -6.37
C ASP A 672 21.86 -19.67 -7.30
N PRO A 673 21.32 -19.93 -8.51
CA PRO A 673 21.91 -20.88 -9.44
C PRO A 673 23.37 -20.60 -9.78
N ARG A 674 23.83 -19.34 -9.73
CA ARG A 674 25.21 -18.93 -10.02
C ARG A 674 26.23 -19.54 -9.07
N LEU A 675 25.82 -19.95 -7.88
CA LEU A 675 26.72 -20.57 -6.90
C LEU A 675 27.17 -21.97 -7.33
N ARG A 676 26.39 -22.66 -8.18
CA ARG A 676 26.81 -23.97 -8.72
C ARG A 676 28.06 -23.87 -9.58
N GLU A 677 28.16 -22.83 -10.41
CA GLU A 677 29.34 -22.54 -11.24
C GLU A 677 30.60 -22.32 -10.37
N GLN A 678 30.41 -21.93 -9.11
CA GLN A 678 31.48 -21.74 -8.12
C GLN A 678 31.75 -23.00 -7.29
N GLY A 679 31.14 -24.14 -7.61
CA GLY A 679 31.24 -25.38 -6.84
C GLY A 679 30.61 -25.26 -5.44
N ARG A 680 29.58 -24.42 -5.27
CA ARG A 680 28.87 -24.20 -4.00
C ARG A 680 27.42 -24.61 -4.11
N ASN A 681 26.81 -24.98 -2.98
CA ASN A 681 25.38 -25.25 -2.92
C ASN A 681 24.60 -23.95 -3.22
N PRO A 682 23.63 -23.95 -4.16
CA PRO A 682 22.84 -22.78 -4.50
C PRO A 682 21.89 -22.34 -3.37
N LEU A 683 21.47 -23.26 -2.50
CA LEU A 683 20.53 -22.98 -1.42
C LEU A 683 21.23 -22.48 -0.15
N ALA A 684 20.75 -21.36 0.36
CA ALA A 684 21.04 -20.83 1.69
C ALA A 684 19.75 -20.72 2.50
N VAL A 685 19.74 -21.32 3.70
CA VAL A 685 18.71 -21.12 4.72
C VAL A 685 19.14 -19.96 5.61
N ASP A 686 18.49 -18.81 5.44
CA ASP A 686 18.87 -17.52 6.06
C ASP A 686 18.14 -17.25 7.40
N SER A 687 17.18 -18.12 7.76
CA SER A 687 16.51 -18.14 9.07
C SER A 687 17.15 -19.16 10.01
N ALA A 688 17.07 -18.90 11.32
CA ALA A 688 17.42 -19.90 12.33
C ALA A 688 16.32 -20.99 12.45
N PRO A 689 16.63 -22.15 13.04
CA PRO A 689 15.62 -23.16 13.39
C PRO A 689 14.47 -22.58 14.23
N PRO A 690 13.25 -23.16 14.15
CA PRO A 690 12.11 -22.69 14.92
C PRO A 690 12.43 -22.62 16.42
N SER A 691 12.36 -21.41 16.99
CA SER A 691 12.78 -21.07 18.34
C SER A 691 11.62 -20.75 19.30
N ILE A 692 10.41 -20.57 18.78
CA ILE A 692 9.18 -20.42 19.56
C ILE A 692 8.14 -21.48 19.14
N PRO A 693 7.19 -21.84 20.03
CA PRO A 693 6.06 -22.70 19.67
C PRO A 693 5.20 -22.07 18.57
N TYR A 694 4.63 -22.89 17.68
CA TYR A 694 3.79 -22.38 16.58
C TYR A 694 2.55 -21.63 17.09
N ARG A 695 1.99 -22.08 18.22
CA ARG A 695 0.85 -21.42 18.87
C ARG A 695 1.14 -19.98 19.27
N GLU A 696 2.38 -19.63 19.61
CA GLU A 696 2.74 -18.26 20.01
C GLU A 696 2.58 -17.27 18.85
N PHE A 697 2.82 -17.71 17.61
CA PHE A 697 2.48 -16.96 16.41
C PHE A 697 0.96 -16.96 16.17
N ALA A 698 0.34 -18.13 16.14
CA ALA A 698 -1.07 -18.30 15.74
C ALA A 698 -2.08 -17.56 16.64
N GLN A 699 -1.82 -17.46 17.95
CA GLN A 699 -2.73 -16.81 18.92
C GLN A 699 -2.96 -15.32 18.66
N HIS A 700 -2.11 -14.68 17.85
CA HIS A 700 -2.25 -13.26 17.52
C HIS A 700 -3.10 -13.01 16.26
N GLU A 701 -3.55 -14.07 15.59
CA GLU A 701 -4.33 -13.97 14.35
C GLU A 701 -5.71 -14.62 14.53
N ALA A 702 -6.77 -13.85 14.31
CA ALA A 702 -8.14 -14.34 14.44
C ALA A 702 -8.44 -15.54 13.52
N ARG A 703 -7.73 -15.65 12.38
CA ARG A 703 -7.86 -16.81 11.48
C ARG A 703 -7.50 -18.15 12.13
N PHE A 704 -6.76 -18.17 13.23
CA PHE A 704 -6.51 -19.40 14.01
C PHE A 704 -7.37 -19.45 15.27
N THR A 705 -7.47 -18.36 16.04
CA THR A 705 -8.17 -18.36 17.33
C THR A 705 -9.67 -18.56 17.23
N VAL A 706 -10.30 -18.18 16.11
CA VAL A 706 -11.73 -18.46 15.88
C VAL A 706 -12.01 -19.97 15.90
N LEU A 707 -11.08 -20.79 15.40
CA LEU A 707 -11.24 -22.24 15.42
C LEU A 707 -11.16 -22.81 16.84
N GLU A 708 -10.28 -22.25 17.69
CA GLU A 708 -10.18 -22.65 19.10
C GLU A 708 -11.49 -22.46 19.86
N HIS A 709 -12.28 -21.43 19.51
CA HIS A 709 -13.59 -21.20 20.09
C HIS A 709 -14.70 -22.08 19.51
N GLN A 710 -14.64 -22.37 18.20
CA GLN A 710 -15.68 -23.14 17.51
C GLN A 710 -15.52 -24.66 17.66
N ASN A 711 -14.27 -25.14 17.64
CA ASN A 711 -13.92 -26.55 17.73
C ASN A 711 -12.51 -26.71 18.36
N PRO A 712 -12.41 -26.68 19.71
CA PRO A 712 -11.14 -26.72 20.43
C PRO A 712 -10.27 -27.95 20.11
N ASP A 713 -10.89 -29.12 19.96
CA ASP A 713 -10.16 -30.37 19.70
C ASP A 713 -9.51 -30.38 18.31
N ALA A 714 -10.26 -29.93 17.29
CA ALA A 714 -9.72 -29.78 15.94
C ALA A 714 -8.62 -28.71 15.91
N ALA A 715 -8.81 -27.58 16.59
CA ALA A 715 -7.81 -26.52 16.68
C ALA A 715 -6.50 -27.04 17.29
N LYS A 716 -6.58 -27.78 18.40
CA LYS A 716 -5.40 -28.38 19.05
C LYS A 716 -4.67 -29.33 18.11
N ALA A 717 -5.39 -30.27 17.49
CA ALA A 717 -4.80 -31.24 16.57
C ALA A 717 -4.13 -30.57 15.35
N LEU A 718 -4.79 -29.57 14.76
CA LEU A 718 -4.24 -28.82 13.62
C LEU A 718 -3.03 -27.97 14.02
N MET A 719 -3.01 -27.37 15.22
CA MET A 719 -1.83 -26.63 15.68
C MET A 719 -0.62 -27.53 15.92
N GLU A 720 -0.82 -28.73 16.47
CA GLU A 720 0.26 -29.72 16.62
C GLU A 720 0.79 -30.18 15.25
N GLN A 721 -0.10 -30.43 14.28
CA GLN A 721 0.29 -30.75 12.91
C GLN A 721 1.03 -29.60 12.22
N ALA A 722 0.60 -28.35 12.42
CA ALA A 722 1.24 -27.18 11.85
C ALA A 722 2.67 -27.00 12.40
N GLU A 723 2.86 -27.18 13.71
CA GLU A 723 4.18 -27.13 14.34
C GLU A 723 5.11 -28.21 13.79
N ASN A 724 4.65 -29.46 13.72
CA ASN A 724 5.42 -30.57 13.17
C ASN A 724 5.79 -30.32 11.71
N THR A 725 4.84 -29.80 10.92
CA THR A 725 5.07 -29.47 9.50
C THR A 725 6.10 -28.34 9.34
N ALA A 726 6.03 -27.30 10.17
CA ALA A 726 6.98 -26.19 10.15
C ALA A 726 8.40 -26.65 10.48
N ARG A 727 8.54 -27.49 11.51
CA ARG A 727 9.84 -28.08 11.91
C ARG A 727 10.39 -29.00 10.82
N ALA A 728 9.57 -29.89 10.28
CA ALA A 728 9.97 -30.81 9.20
C ALA A 728 10.44 -30.04 7.96
N ARG A 729 9.67 -29.05 7.50
CA ARG A 729 10.04 -28.22 6.35
C ARG A 729 11.37 -27.47 6.55
N HIS A 730 11.60 -26.89 7.73
CA HIS A 730 12.88 -26.25 8.02
C HIS A 730 14.04 -27.26 7.98
N HIS A 731 13.83 -28.46 8.54
CA HIS A 731 14.82 -29.52 8.51
C HIS A 731 15.14 -29.96 7.08
N GLU A 732 14.13 -30.22 6.25
CA GLU A 732 14.29 -30.57 4.84
C GLU A 732 15.11 -29.51 4.07
N TYR A 733 14.82 -28.21 4.27
CA TYR A 733 15.62 -27.14 3.65
C TYR A 733 17.07 -27.11 4.12
N THR A 734 17.29 -27.40 5.41
CA THR A 734 18.64 -27.44 5.98
C THR A 734 19.44 -28.62 5.42
N GLU A 735 18.81 -29.78 5.26
CA GLU A 735 19.41 -30.95 4.61
C GLU A 735 19.77 -30.64 3.16
N LEU A 736 18.85 -30.04 2.39
CA LEU A 736 19.11 -29.63 1.01
C LEU A 736 20.27 -28.64 0.91
N ALA A 737 20.38 -27.67 1.83
CA ALA A 737 21.48 -26.71 1.87
C ALA A 737 22.81 -27.33 2.31
N ALA A 738 22.78 -28.49 2.99
CA ALA A 738 23.96 -29.23 3.42
C ALA A 738 24.46 -30.25 2.40
N LEU A 739 23.67 -30.56 1.36
CA LEU A 739 24.10 -31.47 0.29
C LEU A 739 25.36 -30.93 -0.40
N ALA A 740 26.29 -31.86 -0.67
CA ALA A 740 27.47 -31.54 -1.47
C ALA A 740 27.02 -31.08 -2.87
N PRO A 741 27.70 -30.08 -3.48
CA PRO A 741 27.45 -29.72 -4.86
C PRO A 741 27.65 -30.96 -5.74
N ALA A 742 26.74 -31.23 -6.67
CA ALA A 742 26.95 -32.28 -7.66
C ALA A 742 28.27 -32.02 -8.39
N ALA A 743 29.12 -33.04 -8.52
CA ALA A 743 30.38 -32.92 -9.23
C ALA A 743 30.08 -32.50 -10.68
N THR A 744 30.55 -31.31 -11.07
CA THR A 744 30.52 -30.90 -12.48
C THR A 744 31.34 -31.93 -13.26
N PRO A 745 30.78 -32.63 -14.27
CA PRO A 745 31.59 -33.50 -15.10
C PRO A 745 32.68 -32.63 -15.73
N THR A 746 33.93 -32.87 -15.36
CA THR A 746 35.10 -32.23 -15.97
C THR A 746 35.11 -32.63 -17.44
N SER A 747 34.83 -31.67 -18.32
CA SER A 747 35.03 -31.82 -19.75
C SER A 747 36.53 -31.79 -20.07
N GLU A 748 37.26 -32.81 -19.62
CA GLU A 748 38.65 -33.10 -20.02
C GLU A 748 38.85 -34.62 -20.06
N GLU A 749 38.18 -35.28 -21.00
CA GLU A 749 38.81 -36.39 -21.72
C GLU A 749 39.12 -35.87 -23.13
N LYS A 750 40.37 -35.44 -23.32
CA LYS A 750 40.96 -35.43 -24.67
C LYS A 750 40.97 -36.90 -25.13
N PRO A 751 40.48 -37.23 -26.34
CA PRO A 751 40.68 -38.56 -26.87
C PRO A 751 42.18 -38.76 -27.11
N ASP A 752 42.78 -39.71 -26.40
CA ASP A 752 44.04 -40.32 -26.79
C ASP A 752 43.78 -41.21 -28.02
N ALA A 753 44.23 -40.74 -29.19
CA ALA A 753 44.80 -41.48 -30.34
C ALA A 753 44.62 -40.69 -31.65
#